data_AF-A0A2N1P2M8-F1
#
_entry.id   AF-A0A2N1P2M8-F1
#
_cell.length_a   1.000
_cell.length_b   1.000
_cell.length_c   1.000
_cell.angle_alpha   90.00
_cell.angle_beta   90.00
_cell.angle_gamma   90.00
#
_symmetry.space_group_name_H-M   'P 1'
#
loop_
_entity.id
_entity.type
_entity.pdbx_description
1 polymer ?
#
loop_
_entity_poly.entity_id
_entity_poly.type
_entity_poly.pdbx_seq_one_letter_code
_entity_poly.pdbx_strand_id
1 'polypeptide(L)'
;MSQEDNENSSEYNELKQHLLKLNYHENFTSESIPLIKRLLNGLYTITENYQILHSHSQKVEKEKWELHCQVEPLKRSLAAITKENNQLHVDLIQKVEDNNKELIKNKFLIRKYEKENMDLKFLNSQYLIQTQLTEKKFLTERRKIEELLTIYNDTNSTNSNIGKGSKKNGFLELVLESIEMDEVLDPMPDEFDVITPPNPQIVDIVRQSQKIIKELEQSNKKLSDKEKNLQEQILNLQQQIVSREKEIARLGSLLINKRSGKFGASSSSDANSKVQQLESQLEYLQEYVIGLEQDITDLEKEKTNIIKETEEEKQEILEELRDAREKDVKLLNELQKLEHLVNELGETNTHSWKKNKIKETLASILSNNKEELQQELGQSIQTLSETTNTQFKIDFENISNENDHLRRALDKANNEIETLRKDLQSTTDRLRELYRFVKEGIKPLNIQANNENVMTQTGLLEQFQRELEEVKAQSNIEKEQITSITKERNNFEDLYKQLNLKLQTQSHSSTSMQQTLEKLQKTETELASLKLDLESQQSSGVNKNSNENKCEALEAKVEEAKKVVQKMEQELSSIRDRLQQVNQKLIEREKAFENLKKENDEIIIERDKLLAELQYLDQYDSALDDITKVTKGSKILIKLTEVTKNRNQLLVKLEEKENHVKYLNNLIVTKDQEKEILMGSYHKLLNEQQNTSQNNNNLKMEIFLRDRKAQQLQKTLEEEIKHHKAELLNYERRCDILTRMLESVQRDLAQSESERASLLREVSTSHALSSTLDNAKSQLQKRITEDQLAEITDNKSVNIVMEKLGEVQDENKYLKQKMEFLEVQLQGKQTGE
;
A
#
# COMPACT_ATOMS: atom_id res chain seq x y z
N MET A 1 -37.43 -111.05 18.82
CA MET A 1 -38.73 -110.57 18.29
C MET A 1 -39.49 -109.75 19.33
N SER A 2 -39.79 -110.26 20.53
CA SER A 2 -40.67 -109.54 21.49
C SER A 2 -40.12 -108.26 22.14
N GLN A 3 -38.80 -108.02 22.12
CA GLN A 3 -38.19 -106.80 22.69
C GLN A 3 -38.09 -105.65 21.67
N GLU A 4 -37.68 -105.93 20.43
CA GLU A 4 -37.61 -104.94 19.35
C GLU A 4 -38.99 -104.39 18.96
N ASP A 5 -40.03 -105.24 18.99
CA ASP A 5 -41.41 -104.81 18.70
C ASP A 5 -41.97 -103.87 19.79
N ASN A 6 -41.53 -104.02 21.04
CA ASN A 6 -41.94 -103.17 22.16
C ASN A 6 -41.22 -101.81 22.15
N GLU A 7 -39.92 -101.78 21.85
CA GLU A 7 -39.18 -100.52 21.68
C GLU A 7 -39.70 -99.70 20.50
N ASN A 8 -39.98 -100.35 19.36
CA ASN A 8 -40.55 -99.68 18.18
C ASN A 8 -41.95 -99.10 18.44
N SER A 9 -42.77 -99.76 19.26
CA SER A 9 -44.09 -99.27 19.67
C SER A 9 -44.00 -98.05 20.62
N SER A 10 -43.02 -98.04 21.52
CA SER A 10 -42.76 -96.89 22.40
C SER A 10 -42.28 -95.68 21.61
N GLU A 11 -41.29 -95.88 20.73
CA GLU A 11 -40.75 -94.81 19.89
C GLU A 11 -41.79 -94.23 18.92
N TYR A 12 -42.67 -95.07 18.39
CA TYR A 12 -43.78 -94.63 17.54
C TYR A 12 -44.73 -93.69 18.29
N ASN A 13 -45.11 -94.05 19.53
CA ASN A 13 -46.01 -93.25 20.34
C ASN A 13 -45.36 -91.92 20.76
N GLU A 14 -44.07 -91.92 21.13
CA GLU A 14 -43.33 -90.70 21.46
C GLU A 14 -43.23 -89.75 20.26
N LEU A 15 -42.86 -90.27 19.08
CA LEU A 15 -42.76 -89.46 17.86
C LEU A 15 -44.13 -88.92 17.43
N LYS A 16 -45.19 -89.73 17.55
CA LYS A 16 -46.57 -89.32 17.25
C LYS A 16 -47.01 -88.19 18.16
N GLN A 17 -46.73 -88.26 19.47
CA GLN A 17 -47.01 -87.18 20.40
C GLN A 17 -46.21 -85.91 20.07
N HIS A 18 -44.96 -86.05 19.62
CA HIS A 18 -44.12 -84.93 19.22
C HIS A 18 -44.63 -84.22 17.96
N LEU A 19 -45.09 -84.99 16.97
CA LEU A 19 -45.69 -84.48 15.74
C LEU A 19 -47.06 -83.84 15.99
N LEU A 20 -47.88 -84.44 16.86
CA LEU A 20 -49.15 -83.86 17.28
C LEU A 20 -48.96 -82.49 17.98
N LYS A 21 -47.91 -82.34 18.80
CA LYS A 21 -47.55 -81.04 19.40
C LYS A 21 -47.15 -80.00 18.37
N LEU A 22 -46.67 -80.43 17.20
CA LEU A 22 -46.35 -79.58 16.06
C LEU A 22 -47.53 -79.46 15.07
N ASN A 23 -48.74 -79.90 15.46
CA ASN A 23 -49.97 -79.93 14.66
C ASN A 23 -49.92 -80.81 13.40
N TYR A 24 -49.04 -81.81 13.35
CA TYR A 24 -49.09 -82.86 12.33
C TYR A 24 -49.97 -84.01 12.81
N HIS A 25 -51.07 -84.27 12.09
CA HIS A 25 -52.11 -85.25 12.47
C HIS A 25 -52.11 -86.54 11.62
N GLU A 26 -51.18 -86.67 10.67
CA GLU A 26 -51.09 -87.78 9.73
C GLU A 26 -50.53 -89.04 10.40
N ASN A 27 -51.09 -90.21 10.08
CA ASN A 27 -50.58 -91.50 10.57
C ASN A 27 -49.41 -91.99 9.70
N PHE A 28 -48.39 -92.60 10.30
CA PHE A 28 -47.20 -93.12 9.62
C PHE A 28 -46.92 -94.58 10.00
N THR A 29 -46.12 -95.28 9.19
CA THR A 29 -45.72 -96.68 9.45
C THR A 29 -44.47 -96.76 10.33
N SER A 30 -44.27 -97.90 11.01
CA SER A 30 -43.11 -98.13 11.87
C SER A 30 -41.77 -98.02 11.13
N GLU A 31 -41.71 -98.41 9.85
CA GLU A 31 -40.53 -98.29 9.00
C GLU A 31 -40.12 -96.83 8.73
N SER A 32 -41.04 -95.87 8.85
CA SER A 32 -40.83 -94.45 8.54
C SER A 32 -40.25 -93.65 9.72
N ILE A 33 -40.25 -94.22 10.94
CA ILE A 33 -39.82 -93.56 12.18
C ILE A 33 -38.42 -92.95 12.08
N PRO A 34 -37.37 -93.64 11.58
CA PRO A 34 -36.02 -93.10 11.55
C PRO A 34 -35.88 -91.88 10.62
N LEU A 35 -36.59 -91.91 9.48
CA LEU A 35 -36.56 -90.83 8.50
C LEU A 35 -37.23 -89.57 9.07
N ILE A 36 -38.41 -89.72 9.70
CA ILE A 36 -39.14 -88.62 10.31
C ILE A 36 -38.35 -88.00 11.46
N LYS A 37 -37.74 -88.81 12.34
CA LYS A 37 -36.83 -88.32 13.39
C LYS A 37 -35.67 -87.52 12.80
N ARG A 38 -35.05 -88.00 11.72
CA ARG A 38 -33.93 -87.31 11.06
C ARG A 38 -34.34 -85.98 10.45
N LEU A 39 -35.51 -85.93 9.79
CA LEU A 39 -36.06 -84.69 9.22
C LEU A 39 -36.44 -83.69 10.29
N LEU A 40 -37.04 -84.14 11.40
CA LEU A 40 -37.42 -83.28 12.51
C LEU A 40 -36.20 -82.67 13.20
N ASN A 41 -35.16 -83.47 13.44
CA ASN A 41 -33.88 -82.98 13.96
C ASN A 41 -33.20 -82.03 12.97
N GLY A 42 -33.26 -82.31 11.67
CA GLY A 42 -32.81 -81.41 10.62
C GLY A 42 -33.55 -80.06 10.66
N LEU A 43 -34.86 -80.07 10.82
CA LEU A 43 -35.67 -78.86 10.92
C LEU A 43 -35.36 -78.06 12.20
N TYR A 44 -35.19 -78.76 13.32
CA TYR A 44 -34.80 -78.14 14.60
C TYR A 44 -33.45 -77.43 14.48
N THR A 45 -32.44 -78.13 13.94
CA THR A 45 -31.10 -77.55 13.72
C THR A 45 -31.12 -76.39 12.73
N ILE A 46 -31.91 -76.46 11.65
CA ILE A 46 -32.07 -75.33 10.71
C ILE A 46 -32.73 -74.13 11.39
N THR A 47 -33.75 -74.35 12.23
CA THR A 47 -34.48 -73.28 12.92
C THR A 47 -33.61 -72.62 14.00
N GLU A 48 -32.86 -73.43 14.74
CA GLU A 48 -31.86 -72.97 15.72
C GLU A 48 -30.76 -72.17 15.02
N ASN A 49 -30.19 -72.68 13.92
CA ASN A 49 -29.21 -71.97 13.12
C ASN A 49 -29.76 -70.67 12.54
N TYR A 50 -31.03 -70.64 12.10
CA TYR A 50 -31.69 -69.43 11.63
C TYR A 50 -31.85 -68.40 12.75
N GLN A 51 -32.25 -68.80 13.96
CA GLN A 51 -32.33 -67.90 15.11
C GLN A 51 -30.97 -67.33 15.51
N ILE A 52 -29.91 -68.16 15.50
CA ILE A 52 -28.54 -67.73 15.76
C ILE A 52 -28.09 -66.73 14.69
N LEU A 53 -28.31 -67.05 13.41
CA LEU A 53 -27.94 -66.21 12.28
C LEU A 53 -28.72 -64.88 12.29
N HIS A 54 -30.01 -64.91 12.59
CA HIS A 54 -30.84 -63.71 12.69
C HIS A 54 -30.37 -62.81 13.85
N SER A 55 -30.10 -63.39 15.02
CA SER A 55 -29.55 -62.67 16.17
C SER A 55 -28.17 -62.06 15.87
N HIS A 56 -27.33 -62.81 15.13
CA HIS A 56 -26.03 -62.31 14.68
C HIS A 56 -26.17 -61.17 13.67
N SER A 57 -27.06 -61.30 12.69
CA SER A 57 -27.36 -60.25 11.71
C SER A 57 -27.84 -58.96 12.36
N GLN A 58 -28.72 -59.05 13.36
CA GLN A 58 -29.18 -57.88 14.11
C GLN A 58 -28.04 -57.21 14.90
N LYS A 59 -27.13 -58.00 15.50
CA LYS A 59 -25.94 -57.46 16.17
C LYS A 59 -25.04 -56.73 15.20
N VAL A 60 -24.77 -57.31 14.03
CA VAL A 60 -23.93 -56.69 12.98
C VAL A 60 -24.56 -55.40 12.45
N GLU A 61 -25.88 -55.35 12.25
CA GLU A 61 -26.58 -54.12 11.84
C GLU A 61 -26.47 -53.03 12.90
N LYS A 62 -26.60 -53.39 14.19
CA LYS A 62 -26.44 -52.46 15.29
C LYS A 62 -25.01 -51.92 15.39
N GLU A 63 -24.01 -52.79 15.30
CA GLU A 63 -22.59 -52.40 15.28
C GLU A 63 -22.27 -51.51 14.08
N LYS A 64 -22.80 -51.82 12.90
CA LYS A 64 -22.66 -50.99 11.70
C LYS A 64 -23.28 -49.61 11.90
N TRP A 65 -24.46 -49.52 12.53
CA TRP A 65 -25.11 -48.25 12.84
C TRP A 65 -24.31 -47.44 13.88
N GLU A 66 -23.81 -48.09 14.93
CA GLU A 66 -22.95 -47.45 15.94
C GLU A 66 -21.66 -46.91 15.33
N LEU A 67 -20.99 -47.69 14.48
CA LEU A 67 -19.82 -47.25 13.71
C LEU A 67 -20.16 -46.08 12.78
N HIS A 68 -21.31 -46.11 12.13
CA HIS A 68 -21.77 -45.00 11.28
C HIS A 68 -21.93 -43.72 12.11
N CYS A 69 -22.59 -43.78 13.26
CA CYS A 69 -22.77 -42.64 14.17
C CYS A 69 -21.44 -42.08 14.71
N GLN A 70 -20.40 -42.90 14.83
CA GLN A 70 -19.06 -42.45 15.25
C GLN A 70 -18.25 -41.85 14.09
N VAL A 71 -18.32 -42.45 12.91
CA VAL A 71 -17.52 -42.06 11.74
C VAL A 71 -18.07 -40.81 11.06
N GLU A 72 -19.38 -40.63 11.04
CA GLU A 72 -20.03 -39.55 10.30
C GLU A 72 -19.64 -38.14 10.82
N PRO A 73 -19.62 -37.87 12.14
CA PRO A 73 -19.13 -36.60 12.68
C PRO A 73 -17.67 -36.33 12.34
N LEU A 74 -16.83 -37.37 12.38
CA LEU A 74 -15.40 -37.27 12.01
C LEU A 74 -15.23 -36.92 10.53
N LYS A 75 -16.05 -37.52 9.65
CA LYS A 75 -16.05 -37.17 8.22
C LYS A 75 -16.48 -35.72 7.98
N ARG A 76 -17.51 -35.24 8.69
CA ARG A 76 -17.93 -33.83 8.61
C ARG A 76 -16.82 -32.88 9.11
N SER A 77 -16.20 -33.21 10.24
CA SER A 77 -15.09 -32.42 10.79
C SER A 77 -13.90 -32.39 9.84
N LEU A 78 -13.50 -33.54 9.29
CA LEU A 78 -12.41 -33.62 8.31
C LEU A 78 -12.72 -32.80 7.05
N ALA A 79 -13.96 -32.86 6.54
CA ALA A 79 -14.38 -32.07 5.39
C ALA A 79 -14.35 -30.56 5.68
N ALA A 80 -14.78 -30.15 6.88
CA ALA A 80 -14.74 -28.76 7.32
C ALA A 80 -13.29 -28.25 7.44
N ILE A 81 -12.42 -28.99 8.13
CA ILE A 81 -10.99 -28.65 8.27
C ILE A 81 -10.29 -28.62 6.91
N THR A 82 -10.61 -29.56 6.01
CA THR A 82 -10.03 -29.56 4.66
C THR A 82 -10.47 -28.33 3.86
N LYS A 83 -11.73 -27.91 3.99
CA LYS A 83 -12.24 -26.69 3.35
C LYS A 83 -11.55 -25.45 3.93
N GLU A 84 -11.43 -25.37 5.25
CA GLU A 84 -10.74 -24.27 5.94
C GLU A 84 -9.27 -24.21 5.55
N ASN A 85 -8.56 -25.33 5.55
CA ASN A 85 -7.16 -25.42 5.16
C ASN A 85 -6.95 -24.96 3.70
N ASN A 86 -7.81 -25.41 2.78
CA ASN A 86 -7.76 -24.96 1.38
C ASN A 86 -8.04 -23.45 1.25
N GLN A 87 -9.01 -22.92 2.02
CA GLN A 87 -9.31 -21.48 2.00
C GLN A 87 -8.13 -20.67 2.53
N LEU A 88 -7.57 -21.07 3.68
CA LEU A 88 -6.39 -20.43 4.26
C LEU A 88 -5.19 -20.47 3.30
N HIS A 89 -5.00 -21.58 2.56
CA HIS A 89 -3.97 -21.65 1.53
C HIS A 89 -4.18 -20.62 0.41
N VAL A 90 -5.41 -20.47 -0.09
CA VAL A 90 -5.75 -19.47 -1.12
C VAL A 90 -5.55 -18.05 -0.58
N ASP A 91 -6.04 -17.77 0.63
CA ASP A 91 -5.92 -16.45 1.27
C ASP A 91 -4.46 -16.07 1.50
N LEU A 92 -3.62 -17.04 1.89
CA LEU A 92 -2.20 -16.82 2.13
C LEU A 92 -1.44 -16.56 0.82
N ILE A 93 -1.77 -17.28 -0.26
CA ILE A 93 -1.23 -16.99 -1.60
C ILE A 93 -1.62 -15.56 -2.01
N GLN A 94 -2.90 -15.21 -1.90
CA GLN A 94 -3.39 -13.88 -2.26
C GLN A 94 -2.69 -12.77 -1.45
N LYS A 95 -2.55 -12.97 -0.13
CA LYS A 95 -1.87 -12.00 0.75
C LYS A 95 -0.40 -11.82 0.36
N VAL A 96 0.29 -12.90 -0.03
CA VAL A 96 1.68 -12.84 -0.50
C VAL A 96 1.78 -12.10 -1.84
N GLU A 97 0.86 -12.35 -2.78
CA GLU A 97 0.83 -11.64 -4.05
C GLU A 97 0.58 -10.14 -3.87
N ASP A 98 -0.38 -9.76 -3.03
CA ASP A 98 -0.69 -8.36 -2.77
C ASP A 98 0.46 -7.64 -2.06
N ASN A 99 1.10 -8.30 -1.09
CA ASN A 99 2.31 -7.78 -0.45
C ASN A 99 3.46 -7.63 -1.45
N ASN A 100 3.65 -8.57 -2.38
CA ASN A 100 4.65 -8.47 -3.44
C ASN A 100 4.36 -7.30 -4.39
N LYS A 101 3.08 -7.08 -4.76
CA LYS A 101 2.67 -5.93 -5.57
C LYS A 101 2.98 -4.61 -4.85
N GLU A 102 2.64 -4.50 -3.57
CA GLU A 102 2.97 -3.31 -2.76
C GLU A 102 4.48 -3.09 -2.63
N LEU A 103 5.24 -4.17 -2.40
CA LEU A 103 6.70 -4.12 -2.31
C LEU A 103 7.35 -3.64 -3.62
N ILE A 104 6.85 -4.08 -4.77
CA ILE A 104 7.31 -3.61 -6.09
C ILE A 104 6.99 -2.11 -6.26
N LYS A 105 5.76 -1.68 -5.93
CA LYS A 105 5.36 -0.26 -5.96
C LYS A 105 6.25 0.60 -5.06
N ASN A 106 6.49 0.15 -3.83
CA ASN A 106 7.34 0.86 -2.87
C ASN A 106 8.79 0.95 -3.36
N LYS A 107 9.36 -0.13 -3.90
CA LYS A 107 10.71 -0.11 -4.50
C LYS A 107 10.79 0.89 -5.66
N PHE A 108 9.75 0.98 -6.48
CA PHE A 108 9.69 1.96 -7.57
C PHE A 108 9.65 3.40 -7.03
N LEU A 109 8.81 3.67 -6.04
CA LEU A 109 8.72 4.99 -5.40
C LEU A 109 10.02 5.39 -4.72
N ILE A 110 10.68 4.47 -4.02
CA ILE A 110 12.00 4.70 -3.42
C ILE A 110 13.01 5.13 -4.49
N ARG A 111 13.12 4.37 -5.59
CA ARG A 111 14.05 4.73 -6.68
C ARG A 111 13.73 6.09 -7.30
N LYS A 112 12.43 6.43 -7.43
CA LYS A 112 11.99 7.74 -7.93
C LYS A 112 12.47 8.85 -7.00
N TYR A 113 12.24 8.73 -5.70
CA TYR A 113 12.65 9.74 -4.71
C TYR A 113 14.16 9.78 -4.50
N GLU A 114 14.88 8.66 -4.65
CA GLU A 114 16.33 8.64 -4.65
C GLU A 114 16.90 9.44 -5.82
N LYS A 115 16.33 9.27 -7.02
CA LYS A 115 16.72 10.07 -8.20
C LYS A 115 16.43 11.55 -7.98
N GLU A 116 15.22 11.90 -7.55
CA GLU A 116 14.84 13.29 -7.26
C GLU A 116 15.75 13.92 -6.18
N ASN A 117 16.10 13.17 -5.13
CA ASN A 117 17.06 13.62 -4.13
C ASN A 117 18.47 13.81 -4.67
N MET A 118 18.92 12.97 -5.62
CA MET A 118 20.21 13.17 -6.28
C MET A 118 20.20 14.44 -7.13
N ASP A 119 19.12 14.68 -7.88
CA ASP A 119 18.95 15.88 -8.72
C ASP A 119 18.89 17.16 -7.84
N LEU A 120 18.14 17.13 -6.73
CA LEU A 120 18.08 18.23 -5.77
C LEU A 120 19.44 18.50 -5.10
N LYS A 121 20.19 17.45 -4.75
CA LYS A 121 21.56 17.61 -4.20
C LYS A 121 22.49 18.24 -5.24
N PHE A 122 22.40 17.84 -6.50
CA PHE A 122 23.18 18.44 -7.58
C PHE A 122 22.83 19.91 -7.77
N LEU A 123 21.53 20.24 -7.82
CA LEU A 123 21.06 21.61 -7.96
C LEU A 123 21.49 22.50 -6.78
N ASN A 124 21.38 21.99 -5.55
CA ASN A 124 21.86 22.68 -4.36
C ASN A 124 23.38 22.90 -4.41
N SER A 125 24.15 21.90 -4.87
CA SER A 125 25.59 22.07 -5.09
C SER A 125 25.91 23.14 -6.13
N GLN A 126 25.12 23.26 -7.21
CA GLN A 126 25.28 24.35 -8.19
C GLN A 126 24.97 25.72 -7.58
N TYR A 127 23.85 25.85 -6.86
CA TYR A 127 23.51 27.12 -6.20
C TYR A 127 24.56 27.53 -5.17
N LEU A 128 25.15 26.56 -4.44
CA LEU A 128 26.23 26.82 -3.51
C LEU A 128 27.46 27.37 -4.24
N ILE A 129 27.88 26.75 -5.35
CA ILE A 129 29.00 27.23 -6.17
C ILE A 129 28.71 28.63 -6.73
N GLN A 130 27.50 28.86 -7.25
CA GLN A 130 27.10 30.15 -7.79
C GLN A 130 27.16 31.24 -6.71
N THR A 131 26.63 30.95 -5.52
CA THR A 131 26.67 31.86 -4.36
C THR A 131 28.11 32.21 -3.99
N GLN A 132 29.00 31.22 -3.92
CA GLN A 132 30.42 31.45 -3.63
C GLN A 132 31.11 32.30 -4.71
N LEU A 133 30.78 32.11 -5.99
CA LEU A 133 31.31 32.93 -7.07
C LEU A 133 30.81 34.37 -6.98
N THR A 134 29.53 34.58 -6.67
CA THR A 134 28.96 35.92 -6.47
C THR A 134 29.54 36.61 -5.24
N GLU A 135 29.74 35.89 -4.13
CA GLU A 135 30.42 36.43 -2.94
C GLU A 135 31.85 36.84 -3.25
N LYS A 136 32.61 36.02 -4.00
CA LYS A 136 33.96 36.40 -4.44
C LYS A 136 33.96 37.67 -5.30
N LYS A 137 33.03 37.77 -6.26
CA LYS A 137 32.88 38.99 -7.08
C LYS A 137 32.58 40.21 -6.22
N PHE A 138 31.61 40.10 -5.31
CA PHE A 138 31.26 41.15 -4.37
C PHE A 138 32.44 41.57 -3.48
N LEU A 139 33.22 40.61 -2.97
CA LEU A 139 34.43 40.88 -2.20
C LEU A 139 35.50 41.61 -3.03
N THR A 140 35.66 41.26 -4.30
CA THR A 140 36.61 41.98 -5.18
C THR A 140 36.15 43.39 -5.50
N GLU A 141 34.85 43.59 -5.72
CA GLU A 141 34.27 44.93 -5.93
C GLU A 141 34.39 45.80 -4.67
N ARG A 142 34.10 45.23 -3.50
CA ARG A 142 34.29 45.92 -2.23
C ARG A 142 35.75 46.33 -2.01
N ARG A 143 36.70 45.44 -2.31
CA ARG A 143 38.14 45.78 -2.22
C ARG A 143 38.52 46.90 -3.17
N LYS A 144 38.01 46.90 -4.42
CA LYS A 144 38.23 48.00 -5.37
C LYS A 144 37.66 49.32 -4.85
N ILE A 145 36.48 49.31 -4.24
CA ILE A 145 35.89 50.51 -3.62
C ILE A 145 36.75 50.99 -2.44
N GLU A 146 37.23 50.10 -1.59
CA GLU A 146 38.14 50.43 -0.48
C GLU A 146 39.48 50.99 -0.97
N GLU A 147 40.05 50.44 -2.04
CA GLU A 147 41.26 50.95 -2.71
C GLU A 147 41.02 52.35 -3.30
N LEU A 148 39.88 52.58 -3.95
CA LEU A 148 39.52 53.91 -4.46
C LEU A 148 39.31 54.94 -3.32
N LEU A 149 38.68 54.52 -2.22
CA LEU A 149 38.49 55.38 -1.05
C LEU A 149 39.81 55.71 -0.34
N THR A 150 40.77 54.78 -0.30
CA THR A 150 42.11 55.04 0.26
C THR A 150 42.90 55.99 -0.63
N ILE A 151 42.89 55.81 -1.96
CA ILE A 151 43.48 56.76 -2.91
C ILE A 151 42.85 58.16 -2.76
N TYR A 152 41.52 58.24 -2.58
CA TYR A 152 40.82 59.51 -2.34
C TYR A 152 41.21 60.18 -1.01
N ASN A 153 41.45 59.39 0.05
CA ASN A 153 41.86 59.94 1.34
C ASN A 153 43.33 60.37 1.35
N ASP A 154 44.22 59.60 0.69
CA ASP A 154 45.64 59.92 0.58
C ASP A 154 45.88 61.19 -0.26
N THR A 155 45.10 61.39 -1.34
CA THR A 155 45.14 62.61 -2.17
C THR A 155 44.64 63.85 -1.43
N ASN A 156 43.72 63.70 -0.49
CA ASN A 156 43.26 64.79 0.37
C ASN A 156 44.20 65.05 1.55
N SER A 157 44.93 64.04 2.04
CA SER A 157 45.82 64.17 3.20
C SER A 157 47.17 64.83 2.88
N THR A 158 47.61 64.84 1.60
CA THR A 158 48.81 65.60 1.17
C THR A 158 48.57 67.11 0.99
N ASN A 159 47.32 67.58 1.06
CA ASN A 159 46.97 68.99 0.87
C ASN A 159 46.81 69.79 2.18
N SER A 160 47.16 69.22 3.34
CA SER A 160 46.85 69.82 4.64
C SER A 160 48.00 70.60 5.32
N ASN A 161 49.06 70.99 4.60
CA ASN A 161 50.10 71.87 5.15
C ASN A 161 50.43 73.04 4.21
N ILE A 162 50.31 74.25 4.77
CA ILE A 162 50.80 75.58 4.30
C ILE A 162 49.75 76.51 3.63
N GLY A 163 49.15 77.38 4.46
CA GLY A 163 49.35 78.84 4.39
C GLY A 163 48.74 79.66 3.25
N LYS A 164 47.70 80.45 3.61
CA LYS A 164 47.34 81.81 3.13
C LYS A 164 47.76 82.22 1.69
N GLY A 165 46.77 82.49 0.83
CA GLY A 165 46.93 83.44 -0.29
C GLY A 165 46.06 83.12 -1.49
N SER A 166 45.43 84.16 -2.05
CA SER A 166 44.45 84.10 -3.13
C SER A 166 44.97 83.57 -4.48
N LYS A 167 44.03 82.98 -5.26
CA LYS A 167 44.00 82.67 -6.71
C LYS A 167 44.29 81.22 -7.12
N LYS A 168 43.24 80.64 -7.73
CA LYS A 168 43.16 79.65 -8.83
C LYS A 168 44.14 78.47 -8.81
N ASN A 169 43.57 77.26 -8.73
CA ASN A 169 43.78 76.10 -9.61
C ASN A 169 42.70 75.07 -9.18
N GLY A 170 41.87 74.48 -10.03
CA GLY A 170 42.14 74.05 -11.41
C GLY A 170 42.79 72.67 -11.37
N PHE A 171 42.07 71.63 -10.89
CA PHE A 171 42.44 70.23 -11.15
C PHE A 171 41.37 69.14 -10.84
N LEU A 172 40.18 69.45 -10.30
CA LEU A 172 39.12 68.44 -10.07
C LEU A 172 37.88 68.71 -10.92
N GLU A 173 38.14 69.04 -12.18
CA GLU A 173 37.15 69.09 -13.25
C GLU A 173 37.74 68.45 -14.51
N LEU A 174 38.32 67.25 -14.36
CA LEU A 174 38.68 66.37 -15.47
C LEU A 174 38.76 64.92 -15.00
N VAL A 175 38.24 64.02 -15.85
CA VAL A 175 38.22 62.55 -15.77
C VAL A 175 37.04 61.92 -15.02
N LEU A 176 35.82 62.12 -15.55
CA LEU A 176 34.98 61.00 -16.01
C LEU A 176 34.36 61.45 -17.34
N GLU A 177 35.24 61.36 -18.32
CA GLU A 177 35.03 61.49 -19.75
C GLU A 177 34.21 60.27 -20.20
N SER A 178 32.95 60.51 -20.56
CA SER A 178 32.16 59.59 -21.36
C SER A 178 31.75 60.38 -22.59
N ILE A 179 32.62 60.33 -23.59
CA ILE A 179 32.21 59.70 -24.84
C ILE A 179 30.84 60.21 -25.38
N GLU A 180 30.83 61.50 -25.75
CA GLU A 180 30.25 62.10 -26.98
C GLU A 180 30.64 61.45 -28.33
N MET A 181 29.80 61.04 -29.29
CA MET A 181 30.06 61.42 -30.69
C MET A 181 28.86 62.08 -31.32
N ASP A 182 29.03 63.36 -31.58
CA ASP A 182 28.51 64.10 -32.72
C ASP A 182 29.13 63.59 -34.02
N GLU A 183 28.29 63.15 -34.95
CA GLU A 183 28.44 63.66 -36.32
C GLU A 183 27.09 64.13 -36.84
N VAL A 184 27.05 65.42 -37.13
CA VAL A 184 25.98 66.14 -37.81
C VAL A 184 25.87 65.63 -39.24
N LEU A 185 24.67 65.25 -39.68
CA LEU A 185 24.25 65.46 -41.06
C LEU A 185 22.90 66.16 -41.11
N ASP A 186 22.89 67.21 -41.91
CA ASP A 186 21.84 68.15 -42.27
C ASP A 186 20.59 67.48 -42.91
N PRO A 187 19.48 68.24 -43.07
CA PRO A 187 18.13 67.70 -43.25
C PRO A 187 17.87 67.18 -44.67
N MET A 188 17.03 66.15 -44.76
CA MET A 188 16.41 65.70 -46.02
C MET A 188 14.97 65.23 -45.70
N PRO A 189 14.00 65.35 -46.61
CA PRO A 189 12.80 66.15 -46.42
C PRO A 189 11.57 65.26 -46.21
N ASP A 190 10.43 65.91 -46.01
CA ASP A 190 9.09 65.33 -46.15
C ASP A 190 8.99 64.39 -47.36
N GLU A 191 8.70 63.12 -47.08
CA GLU A 191 7.71 62.23 -47.75
C GLU A 191 8.09 60.78 -47.47
N PHE A 192 7.20 60.01 -46.83
CA PHE A 192 6.59 58.79 -47.37
C PHE A 192 5.73 58.11 -46.29
N ASP A 193 4.42 58.05 -46.57
CA ASP A 193 3.48 57.08 -46.01
C ASP A 193 4.03 55.65 -46.16
N VAL A 194 4.43 54.97 -45.08
CA VAL A 194 4.44 53.49 -45.04
C VAL A 194 4.14 52.98 -43.63
N ILE A 195 3.06 52.19 -43.56
CA ILE A 195 2.65 51.32 -42.46
C ILE A 195 3.86 50.67 -41.78
N THR A 196 4.13 50.99 -40.51
CA THR A 196 5.13 50.27 -39.72
C THR A 196 4.54 48.95 -39.21
N PRO A 197 5.20 47.79 -39.42
CA PRO A 197 4.68 46.49 -38.99
C PRO A 197 4.66 46.36 -37.46
N PRO A 198 3.79 45.48 -36.90
CA PRO A 198 3.78 45.18 -35.47
C PRO A 198 5.16 44.74 -34.98
N ASN A 199 5.58 45.27 -33.84
CA ASN A 199 6.86 45.03 -33.18
C ASN A 199 7.23 43.52 -33.18
N PRO A 200 8.38 43.12 -33.76
CA PRO A 200 8.74 41.72 -34.00
C PRO A 200 8.76 40.84 -32.73
N GLN A 201 9.07 41.39 -31.55
CA GLN A 201 9.02 40.64 -30.29
C GLN A 201 7.60 40.23 -29.87
N ILE A 202 6.59 41.03 -30.18
CA ILE A 202 5.19 40.73 -29.83
C ILE A 202 4.66 39.64 -30.78
N VAL A 203 5.06 39.68 -32.05
CA VAL A 203 4.73 38.64 -33.03
C VAL A 203 5.38 37.32 -32.66
N ASP A 204 6.63 37.31 -32.19
CA ASP A 204 7.33 36.08 -31.81
C ASP A 204 6.77 35.44 -30.54
N ILE A 205 6.40 36.23 -29.51
CA ILE A 205 5.77 35.66 -28.29
C ILE A 205 4.37 35.12 -28.61
N VAL A 206 3.57 35.81 -29.42
CA VAL A 206 2.26 35.33 -29.84
C VAL A 206 2.39 34.07 -30.70
N ARG A 207 3.39 34.01 -31.59
CA ARG A 207 3.66 32.83 -32.44
C ARG A 207 4.18 31.65 -31.63
N GLN A 208 5.01 31.88 -30.62
CA GLN A 208 5.47 30.86 -29.67
C GLN A 208 4.32 30.34 -28.81
N SER A 209 3.45 31.23 -28.34
CA SER A 209 2.25 30.86 -27.58
C SER A 209 1.29 30.01 -28.43
N GLN A 210 1.09 30.38 -29.70
CA GLN A 210 0.28 29.60 -30.65
C GLN A 210 0.92 28.26 -31.01
N LYS A 211 2.26 28.17 -31.05
CA LYS A 211 2.98 26.91 -31.23
C LYS A 211 2.76 25.97 -30.04
N ILE A 212 2.91 26.48 -28.82
CA ILE A 212 2.68 25.74 -27.57
C ILE A 212 1.21 25.28 -27.48
N ILE A 213 0.25 26.14 -27.83
CA ILE A 213 -1.17 25.76 -27.86
C ILE A 213 -1.41 24.63 -28.85
N LYS A 214 -0.84 24.69 -30.06
CA LYS A 214 -0.96 23.61 -31.05
C LYS A 214 -0.29 22.30 -30.59
N GLU A 215 0.87 22.38 -29.95
CA GLU A 215 1.56 21.21 -29.39
C GLU A 215 0.76 20.58 -28.24
N LEU A 216 0.17 21.40 -27.37
CA LEU A 216 -0.75 20.93 -26.32
C LEU A 216 -2.03 20.33 -26.90
N GLU A 217 -2.63 20.93 -27.93
CA GLU A 217 -3.80 20.38 -28.63
C GLU A 217 -3.48 19.05 -29.31
N GLN A 218 -2.30 18.92 -29.93
CA GLN A 218 -1.83 17.66 -30.53
C GLN A 218 -1.55 16.59 -29.47
N SER A 219 -0.93 16.96 -28.35
CA SER A 219 -0.69 16.05 -27.22
C SER A 219 -2.02 15.58 -26.61
N ASN A 220 -2.98 16.49 -26.44
CA ASN A 220 -4.30 16.17 -25.92
C ASN A 220 -5.09 15.27 -26.88
N LYS A 221 -4.95 15.48 -28.20
CA LYS A 221 -5.52 14.57 -29.22
C LYS A 221 -4.86 13.18 -29.18
N LYS A 222 -3.53 13.10 -29.08
CA LYS A 222 -2.80 11.82 -28.93
C LYS A 222 -3.21 11.08 -27.66
N LEU A 223 -3.41 11.78 -26.54
CA LEU A 223 -3.91 11.20 -25.30
C LEU A 223 -5.35 10.70 -25.45
N SER A 224 -6.23 11.47 -26.10
CA SER A 224 -7.61 11.06 -26.38
C SER A 224 -7.69 9.82 -27.28
N ASP A 225 -6.83 9.72 -28.30
CA ASP A 225 -6.78 8.56 -29.19
C ASP A 225 -6.21 7.31 -28.44
N LYS A 226 -5.23 7.49 -27.55
CA LYS A 226 -4.76 6.43 -26.65
C LYS A 226 -5.85 5.98 -25.68
N GLU A 227 -6.64 6.90 -25.14
CA GLU A 227 -7.76 6.58 -24.25
C GLU A 227 -8.82 5.73 -24.95
N LYS A 228 -9.18 6.07 -26.20
CA LYS A 228 -10.11 5.26 -27.01
C LYS A 228 -9.56 3.86 -27.29
N ASN A 229 -8.27 3.74 -27.61
CA ASN A 229 -7.64 2.44 -27.85
C ASN A 229 -7.63 1.58 -26.58
N LEU A 230 -7.30 2.17 -25.42
CA LEU A 230 -7.37 1.46 -24.14
C LEU A 230 -8.81 1.04 -23.79
N GLN A 231 -9.82 1.88 -24.07
CA GLN A 231 -11.22 1.52 -23.89
C GLN A 231 -11.64 0.35 -24.80
N GLU A 232 -11.18 0.32 -26.05
CA GLU A 232 -11.45 -0.78 -26.99
C GLU A 232 -10.76 -2.09 -26.55
N GLN A 233 -9.51 -2.01 -26.05
CA GLN A 233 -8.82 -3.16 -25.48
C GLN A 233 -9.52 -3.71 -24.24
N ILE A 234 -10.00 -2.83 -23.34
CA ILE A 234 -10.77 -3.24 -22.16
C ILE A 234 -12.06 -3.96 -22.59
N LEU A 235 -12.75 -3.45 -23.62
CA LEU A 235 -13.99 -4.05 -24.13
C LEU A 235 -13.73 -5.44 -24.74
N ASN A 236 -12.64 -5.60 -25.48
CA ASN A 236 -12.20 -6.89 -26.01
C ASN A 236 -11.84 -7.88 -24.90
N LEU A 237 -11.12 -7.45 -23.87
CA LEU A 237 -10.78 -8.29 -22.72
C LEU A 237 -12.03 -8.71 -21.93
N GLN A 238 -12.99 -7.80 -21.73
CA GLN A 238 -14.28 -8.13 -21.11
C GLN A 238 -15.03 -9.18 -21.93
N GLN A 239 -15.04 -9.07 -23.26
CA GLN A 239 -15.68 -10.06 -24.13
C GLN A 239 -14.99 -11.43 -24.11
N GLN A 240 -13.66 -11.46 -23.98
CA GLN A 240 -12.91 -12.70 -23.78
C GLN A 240 -13.22 -13.35 -22.42
N ILE A 241 -13.32 -12.56 -21.35
CA ILE A 241 -13.70 -13.05 -20.01
C ILE A 241 -15.09 -13.70 -20.07
N VAL A 242 -16.08 -13.02 -20.65
CA VAL A 242 -17.45 -13.57 -20.81
C VAL A 242 -17.43 -14.88 -21.62
N SER A 243 -16.59 -14.99 -22.63
CA SER A 243 -16.47 -16.21 -23.43
C SER A 243 -15.83 -17.36 -22.65
N ARG A 244 -14.79 -17.06 -21.84
CA ARG A 244 -14.16 -18.02 -20.92
C ARG A 244 -15.11 -18.45 -19.81
N GLU A 245 -15.90 -17.56 -19.25
CA GLU A 245 -16.91 -17.89 -18.22
C GLU A 245 -17.99 -18.82 -18.76
N LYS A 246 -18.46 -18.61 -20.00
CA LYS A 246 -19.39 -19.54 -20.67
C LYS A 246 -18.77 -20.93 -20.84
N GLU A 247 -17.49 -20.99 -21.19
CA GLU A 247 -16.79 -22.27 -21.34
C GLU A 247 -16.54 -22.96 -19.99
N ILE A 248 -16.21 -22.20 -18.94
CA ILE A 248 -16.11 -22.71 -17.57
C ILE A 248 -17.47 -23.26 -17.11
N ALA A 249 -18.57 -22.58 -17.40
CA ALA A 249 -19.91 -23.08 -17.09
C ALA A 249 -20.25 -24.37 -17.87
N ARG A 250 -19.83 -24.46 -19.14
CA ARG A 250 -20.00 -25.67 -19.97
C ARG A 250 -19.18 -26.84 -19.43
N LEU A 251 -17.90 -26.62 -19.13
CA LEU A 251 -17.01 -27.63 -18.55
C LEU A 251 -17.46 -28.04 -17.15
N GLY A 252 -17.92 -27.08 -16.33
CA GLY A 252 -18.52 -27.33 -15.02
C GLY A 252 -19.75 -28.24 -15.12
N SER A 253 -20.63 -27.98 -16.09
CA SER A 253 -21.80 -28.83 -16.37
C SER A 253 -21.39 -30.25 -16.81
N LEU A 254 -20.35 -30.36 -17.63
CA LEU A 254 -19.80 -31.65 -18.07
C LEU A 254 -19.18 -32.45 -16.90
N LEU A 255 -18.49 -31.77 -15.98
CA LEU A 255 -17.89 -32.34 -14.78
C LEU A 255 -18.93 -32.79 -13.76
N ILE A 256 -20.02 -32.03 -13.60
CA ILE A 256 -21.15 -32.40 -12.75
C ILE A 256 -21.86 -33.64 -13.32
N ASN A 257 -22.04 -33.72 -14.64
CA ASN A 257 -22.61 -34.89 -15.31
C ASN A 257 -21.68 -36.13 -15.27
N LYS A 258 -20.36 -35.95 -15.26
CA LYS A 258 -19.41 -37.06 -15.04
C LYS A 258 -19.37 -37.54 -13.58
N ARG A 259 -19.75 -36.69 -12.61
CA ARG A 259 -19.81 -37.06 -11.18
C ARG A 259 -21.13 -37.73 -10.77
N SER A 260 -22.19 -37.67 -11.58
CA SER A 260 -23.48 -38.33 -11.32
C SER A 260 -23.58 -39.76 -11.86
N GLY A 261 -22.58 -40.26 -12.57
CA GLY A 261 -22.52 -41.64 -13.09
C GLY A 261 -21.85 -42.62 -12.11
N LYS A 262 -22.61 -43.61 -11.64
CA LYS A 262 -22.18 -44.68 -10.74
C LYS A 262 -21.39 -45.78 -11.51
N PHE A 263 -20.17 -46.06 -11.07
CA PHE A 263 -19.24 -47.20 -11.31
C PHE A 263 -19.52 -48.22 -12.44
N GLY A 264 -18.51 -48.43 -13.30
CA GLY A 264 -18.33 -49.64 -14.12
C GLY A 264 -16.90 -49.74 -14.68
N ALA A 265 -16.21 -50.83 -14.37
CA ALA A 265 -14.80 -51.09 -14.68
C ALA A 265 -14.49 -51.19 -16.19
N SER A 266 -13.36 -50.60 -16.63
CA SER A 266 -12.58 -51.09 -17.78
C SER A 266 -11.14 -50.54 -17.74
N SER A 267 -10.21 -51.35 -17.22
CA SER A 267 -8.80 -51.04 -16.96
C SER A 267 -7.90 -50.93 -18.21
N SER A 268 -8.45 -50.47 -19.34
CA SER A 268 -7.67 -50.07 -20.53
C SER A 268 -8.10 -48.72 -21.10
N SER A 269 -9.30 -48.23 -20.75
CA SER A 269 -9.77 -46.89 -21.12
C SER A 269 -9.19 -45.80 -20.24
N ASP A 270 -8.76 -46.11 -19.01
CA ASP A 270 -8.19 -45.12 -18.08
C ASP A 270 -6.80 -44.65 -18.51
N ALA A 271 -6.00 -45.53 -19.12
CA ALA A 271 -4.70 -45.16 -19.67
C ALA A 271 -4.86 -44.25 -20.90
N ASN A 272 -5.76 -44.58 -21.83
CA ASN A 272 -6.04 -43.72 -22.99
C ASN A 272 -6.72 -42.41 -22.60
N SER A 273 -7.61 -42.41 -21.62
CA SER A 273 -8.21 -41.18 -21.06
C SER A 273 -7.17 -40.33 -20.34
N LYS A 274 -6.19 -40.96 -19.67
CA LYS A 274 -5.09 -40.25 -19.03
C LYS A 274 -4.09 -39.69 -20.04
N VAL A 275 -3.79 -40.44 -21.10
CA VAL A 275 -3.00 -39.96 -22.24
C VAL A 275 -3.71 -38.80 -22.92
N GLN A 276 -5.02 -38.90 -23.19
CA GLN A 276 -5.81 -37.83 -23.77
C GLN A 276 -5.90 -36.59 -22.85
N GLN A 277 -5.97 -36.78 -21.53
CA GLN A 277 -5.85 -35.67 -20.57
C GLN A 277 -4.45 -35.03 -20.58
N LEU A 278 -3.39 -35.82 -20.68
CA LEU A 278 -2.02 -35.32 -20.76
C LEU A 278 -1.77 -34.62 -22.10
N GLU A 279 -2.35 -35.11 -23.19
CA GLU A 279 -2.33 -34.48 -24.51
C GLU A 279 -3.08 -33.15 -24.49
N SER A 280 -4.29 -33.07 -23.92
CA SER A 280 -4.99 -31.79 -23.76
C SER A 280 -4.27 -30.83 -22.81
N GLN A 281 -3.57 -31.34 -21.79
CA GLN A 281 -2.72 -30.52 -20.92
C GLN A 281 -1.46 -30.03 -21.65
N LEU A 282 -0.85 -30.87 -22.47
CA LEU A 282 0.26 -30.49 -23.34
C LEU A 282 -0.17 -29.46 -24.38
N GLU A 283 -1.35 -29.61 -24.98
CA GLU A 283 -1.91 -28.68 -25.95
C GLU A 283 -2.20 -27.32 -25.30
N TYR A 284 -2.81 -27.31 -24.10
CA TYR A 284 -3.00 -26.08 -23.33
C TYR A 284 -1.66 -25.43 -22.94
N LEU A 285 -0.68 -26.21 -22.51
CA LEU A 285 0.64 -25.69 -22.16
C LEU A 285 1.38 -25.17 -23.40
N GLN A 286 1.23 -25.82 -24.55
CA GLN A 286 1.80 -25.37 -25.82
C GLN A 286 1.14 -24.09 -26.30
N GLU A 287 -0.19 -24.00 -26.26
CA GLU A 287 -0.93 -22.79 -26.64
C GLU A 287 -0.61 -21.62 -25.68
N TYR A 288 -0.47 -21.91 -24.38
CA TYR A 288 -0.04 -20.92 -23.40
C TYR A 288 1.42 -20.47 -23.60
N VAL A 289 2.33 -21.39 -23.93
CA VAL A 289 3.72 -21.05 -24.27
C VAL A 289 3.77 -20.23 -25.56
N ILE A 290 3.01 -20.57 -26.60
CA ILE A 290 2.90 -19.78 -27.84
C ILE A 290 2.35 -18.38 -27.54
N GLY A 291 1.33 -18.27 -26.68
CA GLY A 291 0.79 -16.98 -26.24
C GLY A 291 1.83 -16.12 -25.51
N LEU A 292 2.58 -16.73 -24.58
CA LEU A 292 3.67 -16.04 -23.88
C LEU A 292 4.82 -15.66 -24.82
N GLU A 293 5.16 -16.49 -25.79
CA GLU A 293 6.16 -16.17 -26.81
C GLU A 293 5.69 -14.99 -27.66
N GLN A 294 4.41 -14.95 -28.06
CA GLN A 294 3.82 -13.84 -28.80
C GLN A 294 3.86 -12.54 -27.98
N ASP A 295 3.44 -12.58 -26.71
CA ASP A 295 3.50 -11.43 -25.80
C ASP A 295 4.93 -10.91 -25.61
N ILE A 296 5.92 -11.81 -25.49
CA ILE A 296 7.34 -11.44 -25.43
C ILE A 296 7.76 -10.75 -26.73
N THR A 297 7.37 -11.27 -27.90
CA THR A 297 7.75 -10.63 -29.18
C THR A 297 7.11 -9.25 -29.35
N ASP A 298 5.88 -9.06 -28.88
CA ASP A 298 5.18 -7.79 -28.99
C ASP A 298 5.75 -6.76 -27.98
N LEU A 299 6.13 -7.19 -26.78
CA LEU A 299 6.90 -6.38 -25.83
C LEU A 299 8.30 -6.04 -26.36
N GLU A 300 8.98 -6.96 -27.05
CA GLU A 300 10.27 -6.69 -27.70
C GLU A 300 10.11 -5.63 -28.80
N LYS A 301 9.06 -5.70 -29.62
CA LYS A 301 8.74 -4.67 -30.63
C LYS A 301 8.44 -3.32 -29.99
N GLU A 302 7.62 -3.29 -28.94
CA GLU A 302 7.31 -2.04 -28.22
C GLU A 302 8.57 -1.42 -27.62
N LYS A 303 9.43 -2.23 -26.99
CA LYS A 303 10.74 -1.79 -26.51
C LYS A 303 11.60 -1.20 -27.63
N THR A 304 11.67 -1.84 -28.80
CA THR A 304 12.42 -1.28 -29.93
C THR A 304 11.84 0.02 -30.46
N ASN A 305 10.51 0.17 -30.47
CA ASN A 305 9.85 1.41 -30.88
C ASN A 305 10.14 2.54 -29.88
N ILE A 306 10.06 2.29 -28.57
CA ILE A 306 10.40 3.29 -27.54
C ILE A 306 11.87 3.70 -27.64
N ILE A 307 12.78 2.75 -27.88
CA ILE A 307 14.21 3.05 -28.10
C ILE A 307 14.39 3.92 -29.35
N LYS A 308 13.64 3.65 -30.43
CA LYS A 308 13.70 4.43 -31.66
C LYS A 308 13.15 5.85 -31.45
N GLU A 309 11.99 5.99 -30.82
CA GLU A 309 11.38 7.29 -30.49
C GLU A 309 12.30 8.12 -29.59
N THR A 310 12.90 7.51 -28.56
CA THR A 310 13.84 8.21 -27.68
C THR A 310 15.15 8.60 -28.36
N GLU A 311 15.65 7.81 -29.32
CA GLU A 311 16.81 8.21 -30.13
C GLU A 311 16.44 9.32 -31.14
N GLU A 312 15.24 9.29 -31.73
CA GLU A 312 14.71 10.37 -32.58
C GLU A 312 14.58 11.69 -31.80
N GLU A 313 13.97 11.67 -30.60
CA GLU A 313 13.89 12.85 -29.71
C GLU A 313 15.27 13.36 -29.30
N LYS A 314 16.22 12.46 -29.03
CA LYS A 314 17.60 12.85 -28.71
C LYS A 314 18.31 13.51 -29.89
N GLN A 315 18.07 13.04 -31.12
CA GLN A 315 18.61 13.68 -32.33
C GLN A 315 17.99 15.06 -32.54
N GLU A 316 16.68 15.20 -32.32
CA GLU A 316 15.98 16.49 -32.42
C GLU A 316 16.54 17.51 -31.41
N ILE A 317 16.73 17.12 -30.15
CA ILE A 317 17.35 17.97 -29.12
C ILE A 317 18.77 18.35 -29.49
N LEU A 318 19.57 17.44 -30.07
CA LEU A 318 20.93 17.73 -30.49
C LEU A 318 20.97 18.75 -31.64
N GLU A 319 20.02 18.69 -32.58
CA GLU A 319 19.92 19.65 -33.67
C GLU A 319 19.43 21.02 -33.15
N GLU A 320 18.45 21.06 -32.24
CA GLU A 320 18.03 22.31 -31.59
C GLU A 320 19.17 22.98 -30.81
N LEU A 321 20.02 22.19 -30.14
CA LEU A 321 21.17 22.69 -29.40
C LEU A 321 22.27 23.21 -30.34
N ARG A 322 22.40 22.64 -31.54
CA ARG A 322 23.27 23.15 -32.60
C ARG A 322 22.76 24.50 -33.13
N ASP A 323 21.46 24.59 -33.42
CA ASP A 323 20.82 25.83 -33.91
C ASP A 323 20.92 26.96 -32.88
N ALA A 324 20.74 26.65 -31.58
CA ALA A 324 20.91 27.61 -30.49
C ALA A 324 22.35 28.12 -30.42
N ARG A 325 23.36 27.24 -30.54
CA ARG A 325 24.77 27.65 -30.58
C ARG A 325 25.10 28.53 -31.77
N GLU A 326 24.51 28.27 -32.93
CA GLU A 326 24.73 29.11 -34.12
C GLU A 326 24.13 30.52 -33.92
N LYS A 327 22.98 30.62 -33.25
CA LYS A 327 22.39 31.91 -32.87
C LYS A 327 23.24 32.67 -31.86
N ASP A 328 23.79 31.98 -30.85
CA ASP A 328 24.68 32.61 -29.86
C ASP A 328 25.95 33.17 -30.51
N VAL A 329 26.53 32.47 -31.50
CA VAL A 329 27.68 32.97 -32.28
C VAL A 329 27.31 34.21 -33.09
N LYS A 330 26.11 34.26 -33.69
CA LYS A 330 25.62 35.44 -34.42
C LYS A 330 25.43 36.64 -33.49
N LEU A 331 24.85 36.41 -32.31
CA LEU A 331 24.63 37.46 -31.29
C LEU A 331 25.96 38.01 -30.75
N LEU A 332 26.97 37.14 -30.56
CA LEU A 332 28.30 37.55 -30.14
C LEU A 332 28.97 38.48 -31.16
N ASN A 333 28.81 38.19 -32.46
CA ASN A 333 29.31 39.04 -33.53
C ASN A 333 28.55 40.38 -33.62
N GLU A 334 27.25 40.41 -33.31
CA GLU A 334 26.45 41.64 -33.25
C GLU A 334 26.85 42.52 -32.05
N LEU A 335 27.13 41.91 -30.89
CA LEU A 335 27.63 42.62 -29.71
C LEU A 335 29.02 43.23 -29.95
N GLN A 336 29.91 42.52 -30.66
CA GLN A 336 31.20 43.09 -31.06
C GLN A 336 31.07 44.29 -32.01
N LYS A 337 30.05 44.31 -32.88
CA LYS A 337 29.76 45.47 -33.75
C LYS A 337 29.22 46.66 -32.95
N LEU A 338 28.38 46.42 -31.96
CA LEU A 338 27.85 47.46 -31.07
C LEU A 338 28.95 48.04 -30.17
N GLU A 339 29.89 47.22 -29.70
CA GLU A 339 31.06 47.67 -28.93
C GLU A 339 31.97 48.60 -29.77
N HIS A 340 32.13 48.32 -31.06
CA HIS A 340 32.83 49.22 -31.99
C HIS A 340 32.10 50.55 -32.19
N LEU A 341 30.77 50.53 -32.36
CA LEU A 341 29.95 51.74 -32.52
C LEU A 341 29.94 52.61 -31.25
N VAL A 342 29.97 52.01 -30.06
CA VAL A 342 30.04 52.75 -28.79
C VAL A 342 31.42 53.39 -28.57
N ASN A 343 32.49 52.74 -29.04
CA ASN A 343 33.83 53.34 -29.02
C ASN A 343 33.95 54.50 -30.04
N GLU A 344 33.27 54.39 -31.18
CA GLU A 344 33.13 55.46 -32.18
C GLU A 344 32.07 56.51 -31.82
N LEU A 345 31.33 56.35 -30.71
CA LEU A 345 30.44 57.36 -30.17
C LEU A 345 31.07 58.08 -28.97
N GLY A 346 32.41 58.09 -28.89
CA GLY A 346 33.18 58.66 -27.78
C GLY A 346 34.10 59.86 -27.90
N GLU A 347 34.33 60.40 -29.08
CA GLU A 347 35.34 61.46 -29.24
C GLU A 347 34.79 62.86 -29.59
N THR A 348 33.49 63.07 -29.75
CA THR A 348 32.90 64.36 -30.08
C THR A 348 31.68 64.66 -29.22
N ASN A 349 31.83 65.46 -28.17
CA ASN A 349 31.11 66.74 -28.06
C ASN A 349 30.99 67.23 -26.61
N THR A 350 31.15 68.53 -26.50
CA THR A 350 31.20 69.34 -25.31
C THR A 350 30.65 70.70 -25.71
N HIS A 351 29.46 71.12 -25.26
CA HIS A 351 29.26 72.44 -24.62
C HIS A 351 27.81 72.77 -24.25
N SER A 352 27.64 72.91 -22.93
CA SER A 352 26.91 73.95 -22.21
C SER A 352 26.59 75.25 -22.98
N TRP A 353 25.36 75.77 -22.84
CA TRP A 353 25.06 77.09 -22.23
C TRP A 353 23.55 77.42 -22.32
N LYS A 354 23.01 78.05 -21.25
CA LYS A 354 21.66 78.68 -21.10
C LYS A 354 20.58 77.93 -20.29
N LYS A 355 20.89 77.46 -19.08
CA LYS A 355 19.86 76.99 -18.11
C LYS A 355 20.02 77.61 -16.71
N ASN A 356 20.31 78.91 -16.64
CA ASN A 356 20.54 79.62 -15.36
C ASN A 356 19.76 80.93 -15.18
N LYS A 357 18.61 81.11 -15.85
CA LYS A 357 17.78 82.32 -15.67
C LYS A 357 16.30 82.09 -15.36
N ILE A 358 15.90 80.83 -15.13
CA ILE A 358 14.51 80.45 -14.80
C ILE A 358 14.41 79.85 -13.38
N LYS A 359 15.53 79.58 -12.71
CA LYS A 359 15.56 79.02 -11.34
C LYS A 359 15.30 80.04 -10.22
N GLU A 360 15.42 81.33 -10.49
CA GLU A 360 15.23 82.39 -9.47
C GLU A 360 13.78 82.90 -9.35
N THR A 361 12.91 82.62 -10.33
CA THR A 361 11.53 83.13 -10.33
C THR A 361 10.49 82.12 -9.84
N LEU A 362 10.84 80.84 -9.68
CA LEU A 362 9.92 79.80 -9.18
C LEU A 362 9.94 79.61 -7.65
N ALA A 363 10.93 80.18 -6.94
CA ALA A 363 11.08 80.01 -5.50
C ALA A 363 10.13 80.88 -4.65
N SER A 364 9.49 81.92 -5.22
CA SER A 364 8.62 82.83 -4.46
C SER A 364 7.13 82.49 -4.50
N ILE A 365 6.67 81.62 -5.42
CA ILE A 365 5.24 81.29 -5.57
C ILE A 365 4.86 79.99 -4.82
N LEU A 366 5.84 79.11 -4.55
CA LEU A 366 5.64 77.83 -3.86
C LEU A 366 5.42 77.92 -2.34
N SER A 367 5.44 79.12 -1.74
CA SER A 367 5.33 79.26 -0.27
C SER A 367 3.91 79.42 0.25
N ASN A 368 2.93 79.83 -0.58
CA ASN A 368 1.60 80.22 -0.08
C ASN A 368 0.49 79.19 -0.31
N ASN A 369 0.65 78.25 -1.25
CA ASN A 369 -0.36 77.19 -1.52
C ASN A 369 -0.08 75.87 -0.78
N LYS A 370 0.97 75.81 0.04
CA LYS A 370 1.37 74.60 0.79
C LYS A 370 0.56 74.43 2.08
N GLU A 371 0.05 75.50 2.67
CA GLU A 371 -0.62 75.47 3.98
C GLU A 371 -2.09 75.04 3.92
N GLU A 372 -2.85 75.34 2.84
CA GLU A 372 -4.26 74.94 2.73
C GLU A 372 -4.46 73.47 2.29
N LEU A 373 -3.58 72.93 1.43
CA LEU A 373 -3.62 71.52 1.00
C LEU A 373 -3.10 70.52 2.06
N GLN A 374 -2.32 70.98 3.04
CA GLN A 374 -1.83 70.13 4.14
C GLN A 374 -2.91 69.85 5.21
N GLN A 375 -3.95 70.68 5.31
CA GLN A 375 -4.97 70.54 6.35
C GLN A 375 -6.09 69.55 5.99
N GLU A 376 -6.51 69.46 4.71
CA GLU A 376 -7.51 68.47 4.24
C GLU A 376 -6.92 67.08 4.00
N LEU A 377 -5.66 67.01 3.54
CA LEU A 377 -4.93 65.75 3.36
C LEU A 377 -4.61 65.09 4.72
N GLY A 378 -4.35 65.88 5.76
CA GLY A 378 -4.06 65.38 7.11
C GLY A 378 -5.25 64.67 7.77
N GLN A 379 -6.47 65.19 7.62
CA GLN A 379 -7.68 64.60 8.24
C GLN A 379 -8.13 63.30 7.54
N SER A 380 -7.97 63.21 6.22
CA SER A 380 -8.26 61.98 5.46
C SER A 380 -7.22 60.88 5.70
N ILE A 381 -5.93 61.22 5.81
CA ILE A 381 -4.88 60.26 6.16
C ILE A 381 -5.06 59.72 7.58
N GLN A 382 -5.48 60.56 8.53
CA GLN A 382 -5.66 60.16 9.92
C GLN A 382 -6.81 59.15 10.10
N THR A 383 -7.97 59.40 9.48
CA THR A 383 -9.14 58.50 9.53
C THR A 383 -8.92 57.17 8.79
N LEU A 384 -8.22 57.18 7.65
CA LEU A 384 -7.80 55.95 6.94
C LEU A 384 -6.74 55.18 7.75
N SER A 385 -5.80 55.86 8.42
CA SER A 385 -4.79 55.21 9.26
C SER A 385 -5.39 54.57 10.52
N GLU A 386 -6.39 55.21 11.14
CA GLU A 386 -7.04 54.69 12.33
C GLU A 386 -7.90 53.46 12.01
N THR A 387 -8.60 53.47 10.87
CA THR A 387 -9.44 52.34 10.43
C THR A 387 -8.61 51.14 9.96
N THR A 388 -7.50 51.39 9.25
CA THR A 388 -6.57 50.32 8.84
C THR A 388 -5.79 49.76 10.04
N ASN A 389 -5.31 50.61 10.96
CA ASN A 389 -4.59 50.14 12.15
C ASN A 389 -5.49 49.36 13.12
N THR A 390 -6.77 49.73 13.25
CA THR A 390 -7.74 48.97 14.06
C THR A 390 -8.05 47.61 13.43
N GLN A 391 -8.23 47.56 12.11
CA GLN A 391 -8.42 46.30 11.39
C GLN A 391 -7.17 45.38 11.47
N PHE A 392 -5.97 45.93 11.25
CA PHE A 392 -4.72 45.16 11.40
C PHE A 392 -4.52 44.69 12.84
N LYS A 393 -4.94 45.45 13.85
CA LYS A 393 -4.90 45.02 15.25
C LYS A 393 -5.82 43.81 15.49
N ILE A 394 -7.05 43.87 14.98
CA ILE A 394 -8.02 42.77 15.11
C ILE A 394 -7.52 41.52 14.38
N ASP A 395 -7.00 41.66 13.17
CA ASP A 395 -6.49 40.53 12.39
C ASP A 395 -5.23 39.94 13.02
N PHE A 396 -4.33 40.77 13.56
CA PHE A 396 -3.15 40.31 14.29
C PHE A 396 -3.52 39.61 15.60
N GLU A 397 -4.51 40.12 16.33
CA GLU A 397 -5.00 39.51 17.57
C GLU A 397 -5.73 38.18 17.29
N ASN A 398 -6.49 38.08 16.20
CA ASN A 398 -7.10 36.83 15.75
C ASN A 398 -6.05 35.78 15.36
N ILE A 399 -5.04 36.16 14.56
CA ILE A 399 -3.94 35.26 14.17
C ILE A 399 -3.10 34.87 15.39
N SER A 400 -2.88 35.78 16.34
CA SER A 400 -2.19 35.48 17.59
C SER A 400 -2.98 34.48 18.44
N ASN A 401 -4.30 34.67 18.56
CA ASN A 401 -5.17 33.76 19.30
C ASN A 401 -5.24 32.37 18.66
N GLU A 402 -5.26 32.29 17.32
CA GLU A 402 -5.23 31.02 16.58
C GLU A 402 -3.88 30.32 16.70
N ASN A 403 -2.76 31.06 16.62
CA ASN A 403 -1.43 30.51 16.90
C ASN A 403 -1.30 30.00 18.34
N ASP A 404 -1.85 30.72 19.32
CA ASP A 404 -1.85 30.28 20.72
C ASP A 404 -2.73 29.05 20.94
N HIS A 405 -3.84 28.93 20.20
CA HIS A 405 -4.66 27.73 20.21
C HIS A 405 -3.92 26.54 19.60
N LEU A 406 -3.24 26.73 18.46
CA LEU A 406 -2.43 25.69 17.82
C LEU A 406 -1.24 25.27 18.68
N ARG A 407 -0.57 26.22 19.34
CA ARG A 407 0.50 25.94 20.33
C ARG A 407 -0.02 25.13 21.50
N ARG A 408 -1.16 25.50 22.09
CA ARG A 408 -1.79 24.74 23.19
C ARG A 408 -2.21 23.33 22.76
N ALA A 409 -2.69 23.17 21.52
CA ALA A 409 -3.03 21.85 20.98
C ALA A 409 -1.77 20.99 20.75
N LEU A 410 -0.69 21.60 20.24
CA LEU A 410 0.60 20.93 20.06
C LEU A 410 1.22 20.53 21.40
N ASP A 411 1.15 21.39 22.42
CA ASP A 411 1.63 21.06 23.78
C ASP A 411 0.83 19.92 24.42
N LYS A 412 -0.49 19.87 24.21
CA LYS A 412 -1.32 18.75 24.67
C LYS A 412 -0.93 17.44 23.98
N ALA A 413 -0.76 17.46 22.66
CA ALA A 413 -0.32 16.29 21.90
C ALA A 413 1.08 15.82 22.32
N ASN A 414 2.01 16.76 22.56
CA ASN A 414 3.35 16.45 23.06
C ASN A 414 3.32 15.84 24.46
N ASN A 415 2.47 16.35 25.36
CA ASN A 415 2.29 15.77 26.69
C ASN A 415 1.71 14.36 26.65
N GLU A 416 0.73 14.10 25.77
CA GLU A 416 0.18 12.75 25.56
C GLU A 416 1.24 11.78 25.01
N ILE A 417 2.05 12.23 24.04
CA ILE A 417 3.20 11.45 23.53
C ILE A 417 4.20 11.15 24.66
N GLU A 418 4.49 12.12 25.53
CA GLU A 418 5.42 11.93 26.64
C GLU A 418 4.87 10.95 27.69
N THR A 419 3.57 10.99 27.97
CA THR A 419 2.91 9.99 28.83
C THR A 419 2.97 8.59 28.22
N LEU A 420 2.65 8.46 26.93
CA LEU A 420 2.72 7.17 26.24
C LEU A 420 4.15 6.62 26.16
N ARG A 421 5.16 7.49 25.99
CA ARG A 421 6.58 7.11 26.08
C ARG A 421 6.94 6.59 27.46
N LYS A 422 6.46 7.23 28.51
CA LYS A 422 6.69 6.81 29.90
C LYS A 422 6.03 5.46 30.19
N ASP A 423 4.82 5.24 29.67
CA ASP A 423 4.11 3.98 29.81
C ASP A 423 4.81 2.85 29.02
N LEU A 424 5.26 3.12 27.78
CA LEU A 424 6.05 2.20 26.98
C LEU A 424 7.41 1.86 27.65
N GLN A 425 8.04 2.84 28.29
CA GLN A 425 9.26 2.61 29.05
C GLN A 425 8.97 1.72 30.27
N SER A 426 7.88 1.96 31.01
CA SER A 426 7.49 1.14 32.16
C SER A 426 7.17 -0.31 31.80
N THR A 427 6.51 -0.54 30.66
CA THR A 427 6.21 -1.87 30.14
C THR A 427 7.46 -2.58 29.65
N THR A 428 8.37 -1.85 29.00
CA THR A 428 9.69 -2.37 28.60
C THR A 428 10.55 -2.77 29.80
N ASP A 429 10.54 -1.98 30.87
CA ASP A 429 11.27 -2.29 32.11
C ASP A 429 10.65 -3.50 32.83
N ARG A 430 9.31 -3.61 32.85
CA ARG A 430 8.61 -4.80 33.38
C ARG A 430 8.91 -6.07 32.57
N LEU A 431 8.95 -5.99 31.25
CA LEU A 431 9.37 -7.09 30.37
C LEU A 431 10.83 -7.48 30.64
N ARG A 432 11.71 -6.50 30.86
CA ARG A 432 13.13 -6.74 31.19
C ARG A 432 13.28 -7.40 32.55
N GLU A 433 12.42 -7.09 33.51
CA GLU A 433 12.37 -7.70 34.83
C GLU A 433 11.83 -9.13 34.79
N LEU A 434 10.75 -9.38 34.05
CA LEU A 434 10.23 -10.74 33.79
C LEU A 434 11.26 -11.60 33.06
N TYR A 435 11.95 -11.05 32.06
CA TYR A 435 13.00 -11.76 31.33
C TYR A 435 14.20 -12.08 32.24
N ARG A 436 14.54 -11.18 33.16
CA ARG A 436 15.57 -11.43 34.19
C ARG A 436 15.14 -12.53 35.14
N PHE A 437 13.88 -12.54 35.58
CA PHE A 437 13.33 -13.54 36.50
C PHE A 437 13.27 -14.93 35.86
N VAL A 438 12.84 -15.02 34.60
CA VAL A 438 12.86 -16.28 33.84
C VAL A 438 14.31 -16.76 33.62
N LYS A 439 15.23 -15.85 33.30
CA LYS A 439 16.65 -16.19 33.13
C LYS A 439 17.34 -16.61 34.44
N GLU A 440 16.93 -16.05 35.58
CA GLU A 440 17.46 -16.41 36.91
C GLU A 440 16.78 -17.65 37.52
N GLY A 441 15.52 -17.92 37.16
CA GLY A 441 14.81 -19.16 37.50
C GLY A 441 15.33 -20.40 36.77
N ILE A 442 16.06 -20.22 35.66
CA ILE A 442 16.72 -21.29 34.89
C ILE A 442 18.21 -21.38 35.30
N LYS A 443 18.48 -21.53 36.60
CA LYS A 443 19.74 -22.11 37.11
C LYS A 443 19.45 -23.53 37.63
N PRO A 444 20.31 -24.53 37.33
CA PRO A 444 19.97 -25.93 37.56
C PRO A 444 20.09 -26.27 39.05
N LEU A 445 18.97 -26.27 39.76
CA LEU A 445 18.85 -26.93 41.05
C LEU A 445 18.55 -28.41 40.81
N ASN A 446 19.65 -29.14 40.75
CA ASN A 446 19.76 -30.56 40.95
C ASN A 446 19.04 -30.99 42.26
N ILE A 447 18.55 -32.23 42.26
CA ILE A 447 18.12 -33.08 43.39
C ILE A 447 16.63 -33.01 43.78
N GLN A 448 15.91 -34.05 43.31
CA GLN A 448 14.83 -34.81 43.97
C GLN A 448 13.80 -34.04 44.83
N ALA A 449 12.56 -33.87 44.33
CA ALA A 449 11.33 -34.14 45.09
C ALA A 449 10.04 -33.80 44.29
N ASN A 450 9.09 -34.73 44.35
CA ASN A 450 7.63 -34.61 44.21
C ASN A 450 6.99 -34.23 42.86
N ASN A 451 6.33 -35.24 42.28
CA ASN A 451 5.47 -35.19 41.09
C ASN A 451 4.18 -34.35 41.24
N GLU A 452 3.83 -33.85 42.43
CA GLU A 452 2.65 -32.98 42.62
C GLU A 452 2.93 -31.50 42.29
N ASN A 453 4.18 -31.05 42.32
CA ASN A 453 4.54 -29.65 42.02
C ASN A 453 4.77 -29.38 40.53
N VAL A 454 4.97 -30.42 39.71
CA VAL A 454 5.21 -30.25 38.27
C VAL A 454 3.94 -29.81 37.55
N MET A 455 2.77 -30.34 37.96
CA MET A 455 1.46 -29.98 37.38
C MET A 455 1.04 -28.53 37.68
N THR A 456 1.33 -28.03 38.88
CA THR A 456 1.07 -26.63 39.25
C THR A 456 2.07 -25.69 38.59
N GLN A 457 3.33 -26.11 38.40
CA GLN A 457 4.34 -25.34 37.66
C GLN A 457 4.06 -25.28 36.16
N THR A 458 3.56 -26.35 35.53
CA THR A 458 3.11 -26.30 34.11
C THR A 458 1.88 -25.43 33.92
N GLY A 459 0.93 -25.45 34.87
CA GLY A 459 -0.24 -24.56 34.82
C GLY A 459 0.12 -23.08 34.97
N LEU A 460 1.09 -22.76 35.83
CA LEU A 460 1.61 -21.40 35.99
C LEU A 460 2.38 -20.95 34.73
N LEU A 461 3.13 -21.85 34.10
CA LEU A 461 3.86 -21.58 32.86
C LEU A 461 2.89 -21.29 31.71
N GLU A 462 1.82 -22.08 31.55
CA GLU A 462 0.78 -21.85 30.54
C GLU A 462 0.00 -20.53 30.78
N GLN A 463 -0.20 -20.16 32.04
CA GLN A 463 -0.84 -18.89 32.40
C GLN A 463 0.06 -17.69 32.03
N PHE A 464 1.37 -17.78 32.31
CA PHE A 464 2.32 -16.77 31.89
C PHE A 464 2.54 -16.72 30.38
N GLN A 465 2.42 -17.85 29.68
CA GLN A 465 2.49 -17.88 28.22
C GLN A 465 1.30 -17.13 27.59
N ARG A 466 0.10 -17.28 28.17
CA ARG A 466 -1.10 -16.53 27.78
C ARG A 466 -0.97 -15.02 28.07
N GLU A 467 -0.49 -14.64 29.25
CA GLU A 467 -0.24 -13.22 29.55
C GLU A 467 0.82 -12.61 28.62
N LEU A 468 1.84 -13.38 28.22
CA LEU A 468 2.85 -12.94 27.26
C LEU A 468 2.27 -12.77 25.85
N GLU A 469 1.33 -13.62 25.45
CA GLU A 469 0.61 -13.51 24.17
C GLU A 469 -0.37 -12.32 24.17
N GLU A 470 -1.10 -12.08 25.26
CA GLU A 470 -1.97 -10.90 25.41
C GLU A 470 -1.17 -9.60 25.36
N VAL A 471 -0.03 -9.51 26.05
CA VAL A 471 0.83 -8.32 26.02
C VAL A 471 1.43 -8.11 24.62
N LYS A 472 1.76 -9.18 23.89
CA LYS A 472 2.22 -9.08 22.49
C LYS A 472 1.10 -8.60 21.56
N ALA A 473 -0.12 -9.09 21.75
CA ALA A 473 -1.28 -8.65 20.98
C ALA A 473 -1.57 -7.16 21.23
N GLN A 474 -1.56 -6.73 22.49
CA GLN A 474 -1.72 -5.33 22.87
C GLN A 474 -0.63 -4.43 22.28
N SER A 475 0.64 -4.89 22.31
CA SER A 475 1.76 -4.16 21.69
C SER A 475 1.62 -4.02 20.17
N ASN A 476 1.01 -4.99 19.48
CA ASN A 476 0.76 -4.91 18.04
C ASN A 476 -0.37 -3.92 17.73
N ILE A 477 -1.45 -3.91 18.52
CA ILE A 477 -2.55 -2.95 18.39
C ILE A 477 -2.04 -1.52 18.59
N GLU A 478 -1.22 -1.28 19.61
CA GLU A 478 -0.61 0.03 19.86
C GLU A 478 0.33 0.46 18.74
N LYS A 479 1.11 -0.46 18.15
CA LYS A 479 1.94 -0.17 16.97
C LYS A 479 1.10 0.22 15.76
N GLU A 480 -0.01 -0.47 15.49
CA GLU A 480 -0.92 -0.12 14.40
C GLU A 480 -1.53 1.26 14.59
N GLN A 481 -1.97 1.60 15.80
CA GLN A 481 -2.47 2.94 16.13
C GLN A 481 -1.40 4.03 15.90
N ILE A 482 -0.16 3.80 16.34
CA ILE A 482 0.95 4.74 16.09
C ILE A 482 1.19 4.92 14.59
N THR A 483 1.11 3.85 13.78
CA THR A 483 1.27 3.99 12.32
C THR A 483 0.14 4.76 11.66
N SER A 484 -1.09 4.64 12.15
CA SER A 484 -2.24 5.42 11.66
C SER A 484 -2.08 6.91 11.97
N ILE A 485 -1.76 7.23 13.23
CA ILE A 485 -1.53 8.61 13.68
C ILE A 485 -0.34 9.25 12.92
N THR A 486 0.70 8.47 12.63
CA THR A 486 1.87 8.96 11.86
C THR A 486 1.49 9.30 10.42
N LYS A 487 0.60 8.53 9.78
CA LYS A 487 0.08 8.83 8.44
C LYS A 487 -0.75 10.11 8.43
N GLU A 488 -1.63 10.27 9.42
CA GLU A 488 -2.43 11.50 9.56
C GLU A 488 -1.55 12.73 9.77
N ARG A 489 -0.52 12.64 10.62
CA ARG A 489 0.45 13.74 10.84
C ARG A 489 1.14 14.16 9.54
N ASN A 490 1.56 13.21 8.72
CA ASN A 490 2.22 13.51 7.45
C ASN A 490 1.26 14.19 6.46
N ASN A 491 -0.01 13.77 6.42
CA ASN A 491 -1.03 14.44 5.61
C ASN A 491 -1.26 15.89 6.06
N PHE A 492 -1.32 16.15 7.36
CA PHE A 492 -1.45 17.51 7.88
C PHE A 492 -0.23 18.38 7.57
N GLU A 493 0.97 17.81 7.61
CA GLU A 493 2.20 18.52 7.29
C GLU A 493 2.29 18.89 5.80
N ASP A 494 1.83 18.03 4.90
CA ASP A 494 1.76 18.33 3.47
C ASP A 494 0.69 19.38 3.16
N LEU A 495 -0.46 19.34 3.84
CA LEU A 495 -1.49 20.39 3.77
C LEU A 495 -0.95 21.74 4.24
N TYR A 496 -0.19 21.77 5.34
CA TYR A 496 0.43 22.99 5.86
C TYR A 496 1.45 23.58 4.87
N LYS A 497 2.29 22.73 4.24
CA LYS A 497 3.24 23.17 3.19
C LYS A 497 2.52 23.75 1.98
N GLN A 498 1.43 23.14 1.52
CA GLN A 498 0.63 23.67 0.41
C GLN A 498 -0.02 25.01 0.74
N LEU A 499 -0.51 25.19 1.97
CA LEU A 499 -1.10 26.44 2.42
C LEU A 499 -0.06 27.57 2.45
N ASN A 500 1.14 27.31 2.97
CA ASN A 500 2.24 28.29 2.98
C ASN A 500 2.68 28.69 1.57
N LEU A 501 2.75 27.74 0.63
CA LEU A 501 3.08 28.03 -0.76
C LEU A 501 2.04 28.96 -1.41
N LYS A 502 0.74 28.71 -1.16
CA LYS A 502 -0.34 29.59 -1.63
C LYS A 502 -0.24 30.99 -1.02
N LEU A 503 0.01 31.09 0.29
CA LEU A 503 0.15 32.37 0.98
C LEU A 503 1.32 33.20 0.41
N GLN A 504 2.43 32.53 0.08
CA GLN A 504 3.58 33.16 -0.55
C GLN A 504 3.27 33.63 -1.99
N THR A 505 2.56 32.85 -2.80
CA THR A 505 2.16 33.30 -4.15
C THR A 505 1.20 34.51 -4.10
N GLN A 506 0.30 34.53 -3.11
CA GLN A 506 -0.64 35.63 -2.93
C GLN A 506 0.07 36.91 -2.46
N SER A 507 1.07 36.81 -1.59
CA SER A 507 1.88 37.97 -1.16
C SER A 507 2.65 38.58 -2.33
N HIS A 508 3.27 37.77 -3.19
CA HIS A 508 3.99 38.26 -4.38
C HIS A 508 3.05 38.97 -5.37
N SER A 509 1.83 38.45 -5.56
CA SER A 509 0.82 39.10 -6.40
C SER A 509 0.36 40.45 -5.82
N SER A 510 0.22 40.55 -4.50
CA SER A 510 -0.16 41.80 -3.81
C SER A 510 0.95 42.85 -3.90
N THR A 511 2.22 42.46 -3.72
CA THR A 511 3.37 43.36 -3.87
C THR A 511 3.51 43.88 -5.31
N SER A 512 3.28 43.03 -6.31
CA SER A 512 3.27 43.44 -7.72
C SER A 512 2.15 44.44 -8.02
N MET A 513 0.95 44.22 -7.45
CA MET A 513 -0.19 45.13 -7.60
C MET A 513 0.06 46.49 -6.90
N GLN A 514 0.71 46.49 -5.73
CA GLN A 514 1.15 47.72 -5.05
C GLN A 514 2.14 48.53 -5.91
N GLN A 515 3.11 47.88 -6.54
CA GLN A 515 4.06 48.55 -7.44
C GLN A 515 3.39 49.17 -8.67
N THR A 516 2.32 48.55 -9.19
CA THR A 516 1.54 49.14 -10.29
C THR A 516 0.71 50.36 -9.85
N LEU A 517 0.13 50.31 -8.65
CA LEU A 517 -0.61 51.43 -8.07
C LEU A 517 0.31 52.64 -7.79
N GLU A 518 1.52 52.41 -7.31
CA GLU A 518 2.50 53.46 -7.01
C GLU A 518 2.99 54.17 -8.29
N LYS A 519 3.10 53.44 -9.40
CA LYS A 519 3.39 54.03 -10.73
C LYS A 519 2.22 54.86 -11.26
N LEU A 520 0.99 54.40 -11.06
CA LEU A 520 -0.23 55.13 -11.44
C LEU A 520 -0.35 56.46 -10.68
N GLN A 521 -0.10 56.46 -9.37
CA GLN A 521 -0.11 57.69 -8.56
C GLN A 521 0.92 58.71 -9.06
N LYS A 522 2.12 58.27 -9.47
CA LYS A 522 3.13 59.17 -10.07
C LYS A 522 2.64 59.79 -11.37
N THR A 523 2.07 59.00 -12.28
CA THR A 523 1.53 59.51 -13.55
C THR A 523 0.34 60.45 -13.37
N GLU A 524 -0.47 60.23 -12.34
CA GLU A 524 -1.62 61.09 -12.04
C GLU A 524 -1.16 62.45 -11.45
N THR A 525 -0.11 62.46 -10.62
CA THR A 525 0.53 63.71 -10.16
C THR A 525 1.20 64.50 -11.28
N GLU A 526 1.78 63.80 -12.26
CA GLU A 526 2.37 64.43 -13.46
C GLU A 526 1.29 65.06 -14.36
N LEU A 527 0.16 64.37 -14.57
CA LEU A 527 -0.99 64.93 -15.30
C LEU A 527 -1.62 66.12 -14.59
N ALA A 528 -1.72 66.10 -13.26
CA ALA A 528 -2.20 67.23 -12.48
C ALA A 528 -1.29 68.47 -12.63
N SER A 529 0.04 68.27 -12.67
CA SER A 529 1.00 69.35 -12.89
C SER A 529 0.89 69.98 -14.29
N LEU A 530 0.69 69.15 -15.32
CA LEU A 530 0.53 69.62 -16.71
C LEU A 530 -0.79 70.38 -16.93
N LYS A 531 -1.85 70.00 -16.19
CA LYS A 531 -3.14 70.69 -16.26
C LYS A 531 -3.09 72.10 -15.63
N LEU A 532 -2.28 72.26 -14.58
CA LEU A 532 -2.05 73.52 -13.87
C LEU A 532 -1.17 74.48 -14.69
N ASP A 533 -0.21 73.94 -15.46
CA ASP A 533 0.56 74.68 -16.47
C ASP A 533 -0.31 75.16 -17.65
N LEU A 534 -1.38 74.43 -17.97
CA LEU A 534 -2.34 74.79 -19.03
C LEU A 534 -3.28 75.93 -18.61
N GLU A 535 -3.76 75.93 -17.36
CA GLU A 535 -4.62 77.00 -16.81
C GLU A 535 -3.86 78.31 -16.59
N SER A 536 -2.56 78.26 -16.27
CA SER A 536 -1.75 79.46 -16.06
C SER A 536 -1.43 80.21 -17.37
N GLN A 537 -1.42 79.55 -18.53
CA GLN A 537 -1.18 80.20 -19.83
C GLN A 537 -2.42 80.85 -20.48
N GLN A 538 -3.62 80.64 -19.94
CA GLN A 538 -4.85 81.24 -20.47
C GLN A 538 -5.09 82.70 -20.03
N SER A 539 -4.21 83.29 -19.21
CA SER A 539 -4.43 84.62 -18.59
C SER A 539 -3.59 85.78 -19.15
N SER A 540 -2.92 85.64 -20.30
CA SER A 540 -2.29 86.80 -20.96
C SER A 540 -2.50 86.78 -22.48
N GLY A 541 -3.13 87.84 -22.99
CA GLY A 541 -3.61 87.94 -24.36
C GLY A 541 -2.55 88.36 -25.38
N VAL A 542 -2.92 88.07 -26.64
CA VAL A 542 -2.41 88.59 -27.93
C VAL A 542 -1.24 87.81 -28.57
N ASN A 543 -1.57 86.86 -29.47
CA ASN A 543 -1.10 86.89 -30.87
C ASN A 543 -1.88 85.87 -31.74
N LYS A 544 -2.63 86.31 -32.75
CA LYS A 544 -3.66 85.49 -33.43
C LYS A 544 -3.16 84.47 -34.48
N ASN A 545 -1.89 84.47 -34.89
CA ASN A 545 -1.38 83.52 -35.90
C ASN A 545 -0.43 82.45 -35.34
N SER A 546 -0.14 82.45 -34.03
CA SER A 546 0.57 81.35 -33.35
C SER A 546 -0.38 80.39 -32.63
N ASN A 547 -1.68 80.71 -32.63
CA ASN A 547 -2.69 79.97 -31.89
C ASN A 547 -3.30 78.81 -32.68
N GLU A 548 -3.29 78.82 -34.01
CA GLU A 548 -3.79 77.68 -34.81
C GLU A 548 -2.88 76.45 -34.67
N ASN A 549 -1.56 76.58 -34.88
CA ASN A 549 -0.63 75.46 -34.71
C ASN A 549 -0.51 74.98 -33.26
N LYS A 550 -0.75 75.87 -32.27
CA LYS A 550 -0.81 75.49 -30.85
C LYS A 550 -2.15 74.87 -30.47
N CYS A 551 -3.26 75.29 -31.07
CA CYS A 551 -4.56 74.64 -30.93
C CYS A 551 -4.52 73.24 -31.54
N GLU A 552 -3.92 73.04 -32.71
CA GLU A 552 -3.73 71.72 -33.31
C GLU A 552 -2.82 70.82 -32.46
N ALA A 553 -1.73 71.36 -31.91
CA ALA A 553 -0.86 70.60 -31.00
C ALA A 553 -1.55 70.27 -29.66
N LEU A 554 -2.42 71.14 -29.16
CA LEU A 554 -3.22 70.88 -27.95
C LEU A 554 -4.38 69.93 -28.24
N GLU A 555 -5.03 70.01 -29.40
CA GLU A 555 -6.03 69.03 -29.85
C GLU A 555 -5.40 67.66 -30.05
N ALA A 556 -4.19 67.57 -30.60
CA ALA A 556 -3.44 66.32 -30.71
C ALA A 556 -3.13 65.72 -29.33
N LYS A 557 -2.68 66.54 -28.37
CA LYS A 557 -2.43 66.07 -26.98
C LYS A 557 -3.71 65.69 -26.24
N VAL A 558 -4.80 66.40 -26.47
CA VAL A 558 -6.12 66.05 -25.91
C VAL A 558 -6.64 64.75 -26.52
N GLU A 559 -6.42 64.52 -27.82
CA GLU A 559 -6.82 63.28 -28.49
C GLU A 559 -5.94 62.10 -28.06
N GLU A 560 -4.66 62.33 -27.80
CA GLU A 560 -3.76 61.35 -27.19
C GLU A 560 -4.17 61.01 -25.75
N ALA A 561 -4.51 62.02 -24.94
CA ALA A 561 -5.03 61.83 -23.60
C ALA A 561 -6.37 61.06 -23.60
N LYS A 562 -7.28 61.35 -24.54
CA LYS A 562 -8.52 60.57 -24.73
C LYS A 562 -8.24 59.11 -25.08
N LYS A 563 -7.26 58.83 -25.93
CA LYS A 563 -6.85 57.44 -26.25
C LYS A 563 -6.29 56.71 -25.03
N VAL A 564 -5.54 57.41 -24.17
CA VAL A 564 -5.04 56.85 -22.91
C VAL A 564 -6.19 56.55 -21.94
N VAL A 565 -7.12 57.49 -21.78
CA VAL A 565 -8.33 57.29 -20.95
C VAL A 565 -9.17 56.13 -21.48
N GLN A 566 -9.37 56.03 -22.79
CA GLN A 566 -10.12 54.92 -23.40
C GLN A 566 -9.44 53.55 -23.18
N LYS A 567 -8.10 53.49 -23.22
CA LYS A 567 -7.36 52.27 -22.87
C LYS A 567 -7.52 51.92 -21.39
N MET A 568 -7.47 52.90 -20.50
CA MET A 568 -7.70 52.69 -19.07
C MET A 568 -9.12 52.22 -18.78
N GLU A 569 -10.14 52.76 -19.46
CA GLU A 569 -11.53 52.30 -19.34
C GLU A 569 -11.69 50.85 -19.82
N GLN A 570 -10.98 50.45 -20.89
CA GLN A 570 -10.95 49.06 -21.35
C GLN A 570 -10.26 48.13 -20.34
N GLU A 571 -9.15 48.56 -19.74
CA GLU A 571 -8.46 47.80 -18.68
C GLU A 571 -9.33 47.66 -17.42
N LEU A 572 -10.02 48.73 -17.00
CA LEU A 572 -10.98 48.70 -15.89
C LEU A 572 -12.18 47.78 -16.18
N SER A 573 -12.67 47.75 -17.42
CA SER A 573 -13.70 46.80 -17.84
C SER A 573 -13.20 45.36 -17.75
N SER A 574 -11.98 45.08 -18.23
CA SER A 574 -11.38 43.75 -18.14
C SER A 574 -11.15 43.30 -16.69
N ILE A 575 -10.71 44.21 -15.80
CA ILE A 575 -10.57 43.94 -14.37
C ILE A 575 -11.94 43.64 -13.76
N ARG A 576 -12.98 44.39 -14.11
CA ARG A 576 -14.35 44.17 -13.62
C ARG A 576 -14.89 42.81 -14.06
N ASP A 577 -14.66 42.42 -15.31
CA ASP A 577 -15.04 41.09 -15.83
C ASP A 577 -14.30 39.96 -15.10
N ARG A 578 -13.00 40.15 -14.83
CA ARG A 578 -12.19 39.19 -14.08
C ARG A 578 -12.63 39.06 -12.62
N LEU A 579 -12.99 40.18 -11.98
CA LEU A 579 -13.60 40.20 -10.65
C LEU A 579 -14.93 39.45 -10.62
N GLN A 580 -15.78 39.66 -11.63
CA GLN A 580 -17.05 38.94 -11.76
C GLN A 580 -16.82 37.42 -11.93
N GLN A 581 -15.83 37.01 -12.72
CA GLN A 581 -15.47 35.59 -12.87
C GLN A 581 -14.94 34.98 -11.57
N VAL A 582 -14.11 35.70 -10.80
CA VAL A 582 -13.63 35.23 -9.50
C VAL A 582 -14.79 35.09 -8.52
N ASN A 583 -15.70 36.06 -8.50
CA ASN A 583 -16.86 36.02 -7.61
C ASN A 583 -17.81 34.86 -7.97
N GLN A 584 -18.00 34.60 -9.26
CA GLN A 584 -18.77 33.44 -9.72
C GLN A 584 -18.11 32.11 -9.29
N LYS A 585 -16.79 31.99 -9.43
CA LYS A 585 -16.03 30.81 -8.94
C LYS A 585 -16.10 30.65 -7.41
N LEU A 586 -16.18 31.76 -6.68
CA LEU A 586 -16.33 31.74 -5.22
C LEU A 586 -17.72 31.18 -4.84
N ILE A 587 -18.78 31.66 -5.48
CA ILE A 587 -20.15 31.16 -5.29
C ILE A 587 -20.25 29.66 -5.63
N GLU A 588 -19.61 29.21 -6.71
CA GLU A 588 -19.55 27.79 -7.08
C GLU A 588 -18.81 26.96 -6.02
N ARG A 589 -17.71 27.50 -5.46
CA ARG A 589 -16.98 26.85 -4.36
C ARG A 589 -17.80 26.78 -3.07
N GLU A 590 -18.52 27.84 -2.72
CA GLU A 590 -19.40 27.85 -1.55
C GLU A 590 -20.53 26.82 -1.69
N LYS A 591 -21.11 26.69 -2.90
CA LYS A 591 -22.09 25.63 -3.19
C LYS A 591 -21.48 24.23 -3.09
N ALA A 592 -20.27 24.02 -3.60
CA ALA A 592 -19.57 22.75 -3.49
C ALA A 592 -19.24 22.41 -2.03
N PHE A 593 -18.83 23.40 -1.24
CA PHE A 593 -18.60 23.24 0.20
C PHE A 593 -19.88 22.88 0.94
N GLU A 594 -21.00 23.54 0.63
CA GLU A 594 -22.30 23.22 1.25
C GLU A 594 -22.79 21.81 0.88
N ASN A 595 -22.51 21.34 -0.35
CA ASN A 595 -22.81 19.97 -0.77
C ASN A 595 -21.95 18.94 -0.03
N LEU A 596 -20.63 19.18 0.08
CA LEU A 596 -19.73 18.31 0.85
C LEU A 596 -20.09 18.29 2.34
N LYS A 597 -20.54 19.42 2.88
CA LYS A 597 -21.03 19.49 4.26
C LYS A 597 -22.27 18.62 4.46
N LYS A 598 -23.23 18.66 3.54
CA LYS A 598 -24.41 17.77 3.57
C LYS A 598 -24.04 16.30 3.47
N GLU A 599 -23.12 15.94 2.57
CA GLU A 599 -22.63 14.57 2.43
C GLU A 599 -21.93 14.10 3.72
N ASN A 600 -21.12 14.96 4.34
CA ASN A 600 -20.49 14.67 5.62
C ASN A 600 -21.52 14.51 6.76
N ASP A 601 -22.58 15.32 6.78
CA ASP A 601 -23.68 15.17 7.74
C ASP A 601 -24.45 13.85 7.53
N GLU A 602 -24.66 13.42 6.28
CA GLU A 602 -25.25 12.12 5.94
C GLU A 602 -24.38 10.95 6.41
N ILE A 603 -23.06 11.02 6.22
CA ILE A 603 -22.10 10.03 6.71
C ILE A 603 -22.10 9.97 8.24
N ILE A 604 -22.20 11.11 8.92
CA ILE A 604 -22.30 11.16 10.39
C ILE A 604 -23.58 10.45 10.85
N ILE A 605 -24.71 10.70 10.18
CA ILE A 605 -25.98 10.03 10.49
C ILE A 605 -25.87 8.51 10.27
N GLU A 606 -25.20 8.06 9.19
CA GLU A 606 -24.99 6.64 8.92
C GLU A 606 -24.08 5.98 9.94
N ARG A 607 -22.97 6.65 10.31
CA ARG A 607 -22.08 6.22 11.39
C ARG A 607 -22.85 6.05 12.70
N ASP A 608 -23.69 7.02 13.07
CA ASP A 608 -24.45 6.97 14.32
C ASP A 608 -25.51 5.86 14.32
N LYS A 609 -26.12 5.57 13.15
CA LYS A 609 -27.00 4.40 12.99
C LYS A 609 -26.24 3.08 13.15
N LEU A 610 -25.07 2.95 12.52
CA LEU A 610 -24.23 1.75 12.63
C LEU A 610 -23.71 1.54 14.06
N LEU A 611 -23.34 2.63 14.76
CA LEU A 611 -22.99 2.58 16.17
C LEU A 611 -24.16 2.12 17.05
N ALA A 612 -25.38 2.59 16.76
CA ALA A 612 -26.57 2.11 17.47
C ALA A 612 -26.85 0.62 17.18
N GLU A 613 -26.65 0.16 15.95
CA GLU A 613 -26.82 -1.26 15.57
C GLU A 613 -25.78 -2.17 16.24
N LEU A 614 -24.54 -1.71 16.37
CA LEU A 614 -23.50 -2.41 17.14
C LEU A 614 -23.83 -2.49 18.64
N GLN A 615 -24.42 -1.43 19.22
CA GLN A 615 -24.88 -1.47 20.62
C GLN A 615 -26.03 -2.47 20.84
N TYR A 616 -26.87 -2.71 19.83
CA TYR A 616 -27.85 -3.79 19.88
C TYR A 616 -27.21 -5.17 19.82
N LEU A 617 -26.11 -5.33 19.05
CA LEU A 617 -25.36 -6.59 18.97
C LEU A 617 -24.62 -6.92 20.28
N ASP A 618 -24.05 -5.92 20.96
CA ASP A 618 -23.42 -6.09 22.29
C ASP A 618 -24.39 -6.65 23.35
N GLN A 619 -25.69 -6.33 23.24
CA GLN A 619 -26.71 -6.91 24.13
C GLN A 619 -26.92 -8.41 23.87
N TYR A 620 -26.75 -8.87 22.63
CA TYR A 620 -26.80 -10.29 22.30
C TYR A 620 -25.56 -11.04 22.78
N ASP A 621 -24.37 -10.43 22.69
CA ASP A 621 -23.14 -11.02 23.21
C ASP A 621 -23.16 -11.12 24.75
N SER A 622 -23.70 -10.11 25.43
CA SER A 622 -23.94 -10.18 26.88
C SER A 622 -24.94 -11.29 27.24
N ALA A 623 -26.03 -11.43 26.48
CA ALA A 623 -27.01 -12.49 26.71
C ALA A 623 -26.42 -13.89 26.41
N LEU A 624 -25.53 -14.00 25.42
CA LEU A 624 -24.83 -15.23 25.07
C LEU A 624 -23.79 -15.62 26.15
N ASP A 625 -23.08 -14.65 26.72
CA ASP A 625 -22.17 -14.88 27.85
C ASP A 625 -22.94 -15.34 29.10
N ASP A 626 -24.09 -14.74 29.38
CA ASP A 626 -24.97 -15.18 30.47
C ASP A 626 -25.53 -16.59 30.25
N ILE A 627 -25.97 -16.94 29.02
CA ILE A 627 -26.38 -18.31 28.67
C ILE A 627 -25.20 -19.29 28.82
N THR A 628 -23.98 -18.88 28.46
CA THR A 628 -22.79 -19.72 28.57
C THR A 628 -22.41 -19.95 30.03
N LYS A 629 -22.51 -18.93 30.89
CA LYS A 629 -22.33 -19.04 32.35
C LYS A 629 -23.38 -19.93 32.99
N VAL A 630 -24.66 -19.77 32.62
CA VAL A 630 -25.75 -20.64 33.08
C VAL A 630 -25.52 -22.09 32.65
N THR A 631 -25.11 -22.33 31.40
CA THR A 631 -24.83 -23.68 30.89
C THR A 631 -23.65 -24.34 31.59
N LYS A 632 -22.58 -23.58 31.89
CA LYS A 632 -21.44 -24.05 32.69
C LYS A 632 -21.89 -24.36 34.14
N GLY A 633 -22.70 -23.48 34.73
CA GLY A 633 -23.30 -23.70 36.06
C GLY A 633 -24.18 -24.94 36.13
N SER A 634 -25.05 -25.18 35.14
CA SER A 634 -25.87 -26.39 35.05
C SER A 634 -25.03 -27.66 34.90
N LYS A 635 -23.93 -27.62 34.12
CA LYS A 635 -23.00 -28.76 34.02
C LYS A 635 -22.29 -29.05 35.34
N ILE A 636 -21.90 -28.01 36.08
CA ILE A 636 -21.32 -28.17 37.42
C ILE A 636 -22.37 -28.75 38.39
N LEU A 637 -23.60 -28.27 38.35
CA LEU A 637 -24.70 -28.75 39.19
C LEU A 637 -25.03 -30.24 38.92
N ILE A 638 -25.01 -30.68 37.66
CA ILE A 638 -25.19 -32.09 37.28
C ILE A 638 -24.04 -32.95 37.84
N LYS A 639 -22.79 -32.50 37.70
CA LYS A 639 -21.65 -33.20 38.30
C LYS A 639 -21.75 -33.25 39.83
N LEU A 640 -22.18 -32.16 40.46
CA LEU A 640 -22.34 -32.09 41.92
C LEU A 640 -23.46 -33.03 42.42
N THR A 641 -24.56 -33.13 41.67
CA THR A 641 -25.66 -34.07 41.99
C THR A 641 -25.25 -35.52 41.79
N GLU A 642 -24.46 -35.83 40.77
CA GLU A 642 -23.89 -37.17 40.56
C GLU A 642 -22.91 -37.55 41.68
N VAL A 643 -22.00 -36.64 42.06
CA VAL A 643 -21.10 -36.84 43.21
C VAL A 643 -21.89 -37.03 44.51
N THR A 644 -22.94 -36.24 44.72
CA THR A 644 -23.82 -36.37 45.90
C THR A 644 -24.55 -37.72 45.91
N LYS A 645 -25.02 -38.19 44.75
CA LYS A 645 -25.64 -39.51 44.61
C LYS A 645 -24.66 -40.62 44.91
N ASN A 646 -23.44 -40.55 44.40
CA ASN A 646 -22.37 -41.52 44.67
C ASN A 646 -21.99 -41.54 46.16
N ARG A 647 -21.85 -40.36 46.78
CA ARG A 647 -21.60 -40.22 48.21
C ARG A 647 -22.72 -40.87 49.04
N ASN A 648 -23.98 -40.62 48.69
CA ASN A 648 -25.11 -41.21 49.40
C ASN A 648 -25.16 -42.74 49.23
N GLN A 649 -24.84 -43.27 48.04
CA GLN A 649 -24.72 -44.72 47.83
C GLN A 649 -23.60 -45.34 48.66
N LEU A 650 -22.46 -44.64 48.79
CA LEU A 650 -21.37 -45.09 49.66
C LEU A 650 -21.75 -45.05 51.13
N LEU A 651 -22.52 -44.04 51.57
CA LEU A 651 -23.03 -43.97 52.94
C LEU A 651 -23.97 -45.13 53.26
N VAL A 652 -24.88 -45.49 52.33
CA VAL A 652 -25.76 -46.67 52.51
C VAL A 652 -24.93 -47.95 52.60
N LYS A 653 -23.94 -48.14 51.71
CA LYS A 653 -23.04 -49.30 51.79
C LYS A 653 -22.25 -49.33 53.10
N LEU A 654 -21.83 -48.17 53.61
CA LEU A 654 -21.12 -48.07 54.88
C LEU A 654 -22.04 -48.49 56.04
N GLU A 655 -23.28 -48.01 56.05
CA GLU A 655 -24.29 -48.37 57.05
C GLU A 655 -24.61 -49.87 57.01
N GLU A 656 -24.73 -50.48 55.83
CA GLU A 656 -24.87 -51.94 55.68
C GLU A 656 -23.68 -52.69 56.28
N LYS A 657 -22.45 -52.22 56.07
CA LYS A 657 -21.25 -52.83 56.66
C LYS A 657 -21.20 -52.62 58.17
N GLU A 658 -21.59 -51.46 58.67
CA GLU A 658 -21.65 -51.19 60.09
C GLU A 658 -22.70 -52.09 60.77
N ASN A 659 -23.85 -52.30 60.14
CA ASN A 659 -24.87 -53.23 60.60
C ASN A 659 -24.38 -54.68 60.56
N HIS A 660 -23.61 -55.06 59.54
CA HIS A 660 -22.97 -56.37 59.48
C HIS A 660 -21.94 -56.56 60.60
N VAL A 661 -21.14 -55.53 60.90
CA VAL A 661 -20.20 -55.55 62.02
C VAL A 661 -20.94 -55.63 63.35
N LYS A 662 -22.05 -54.89 63.54
CA LYS A 662 -22.90 -55.00 64.73
C LYS A 662 -23.48 -56.41 64.88
N TYR A 663 -23.94 -57.00 63.78
CA TYR A 663 -24.41 -58.39 63.76
C TYR A 663 -23.30 -59.37 64.14
N LEU A 664 -22.11 -59.24 63.56
CA LEU A 664 -20.96 -60.08 63.89
C LEU A 664 -20.53 -59.89 65.35
N ASN A 665 -20.55 -58.67 65.88
CA ASN A 665 -20.25 -58.41 67.29
C ASN A 665 -21.29 -59.05 68.21
N ASN A 666 -22.58 -58.95 67.90
CA ASN A 666 -23.62 -59.65 68.65
C ASN A 666 -23.46 -61.17 68.54
N LEU A 667 -23.06 -61.68 67.37
CA LEU A 667 -22.76 -63.09 67.17
C LEU A 667 -21.53 -63.52 67.99
N ILE A 668 -20.49 -62.69 68.08
CA ILE A 668 -19.33 -62.93 68.92
C ILE A 668 -19.74 -62.94 70.39
N VAL A 669 -20.51 -61.95 70.86
CA VAL A 669 -20.99 -61.89 72.25
C VAL A 669 -21.85 -63.11 72.60
N THR A 670 -22.77 -63.51 71.72
CA THR A 670 -23.57 -64.72 71.93
C THR A 670 -22.70 -65.98 71.90
N LYS A 671 -21.71 -66.07 71.02
CA LYS A 671 -20.74 -67.17 70.98
C LYS A 671 -19.81 -67.19 72.19
N ASP A 672 -19.47 -66.04 72.76
CA ASP A 672 -18.67 -65.93 73.97
C ASP A 672 -19.50 -66.29 75.20
N GLN A 673 -20.78 -65.94 75.25
CA GLN A 673 -21.72 -66.42 76.28
C GLN A 673 -21.93 -67.94 76.18
N GLU A 674 -22.15 -68.46 74.96
CA GLU A 674 -22.21 -69.90 74.71
C GLU A 674 -20.89 -70.56 75.12
N LYS A 675 -19.74 -69.96 74.79
CA LYS A 675 -18.41 -70.44 75.19
C LYS A 675 -18.23 -70.38 76.69
N GLU A 676 -18.71 -69.38 77.43
CA GLU A 676 -18.66 -69.37 78.89
C GLU A 676 -19.54 -70.45 79.50
N ILE A 677 -20.74 -70.67 78.95
CA ILE A 677 -21.62 -71.77 79.34
C ILE A 677 -20.96 -73.12 79.02
N LEU A 678 -20.33 -73.24 77.85
CA LEU A 678 -19.62 -74.43 77.40
C LEU A 678 -18.33 -74.62 78.20
N MET A 679 -17.65 -73.56 78.60
CA MET A 679 -16.45 -73.58 79.44
C MET A 679 -16.81 -73.87 80.88
N GLY A 680 -17.96 -73.42 81.39
CA GLY A 680 -18.49 -73.85 82.68
C GLY A 680 -18.89 -75.32 82.66
N SER A 681 -19.49 -75.77 81.57
CA SER A 681 -19.76 -77.18 81.29
C SER A 681 -18.48 -77.98 81.07
N TYR A 682 -17.45 -77.39 80.44
CA TYR A 682 -16.15 -77.98 80.18
C TYR A 682 -15.29 -78.01 81.43
N HIS A 683 -15.38 -77.04 82.35
CA HIS A 683 -14.72 -77.13 83.66
C HIS A 683 -15.38 -78.22 84.53
N LYS A 684 -16.71 -78.36 84.44
CA LYS A 684 -17.43 -79.52 85.00
C LYS A 684 -16.99 -80.83 84.36
N LEU A 685 -16.88 -80.86 83.02
CA LEU A 685 -16.38 -82.00 82.25
C LEU A 685 -14.88 -82.23 82.39
N LEU A 686 -14.05 -81.24 82.70
CA LEU A 686 -12.59 -81.31 82.86
C LEU A 686 -12.25 -81.82 84.26
N ASN A 687 -13.11 -81.54 85.24
CA ASN A 687 -13.16 -82.30 86.49
C ASN A 687 -13.59 -83.76 86.27
N GLU A 688 -14.28 -84.08 85.17
CA GLU A 688 -14.70 -85.45 84.80
C GLU A 688 -13.83 -86.09 83.69
N GLN A 689 -12.97 -85.32 83.02
CA GLN A 689 -12.14 -85.70 81.86
C GLN A 689 -10.68 -85.24 82.03
N GLN A 690 -10.16 -85.30 83.27
CA GLN A 690 -8.83 -85.87 83.50
C GLN A 690 -8.79 -87.37 83.11
N ASN A 691 -9.33 -87.68 81.93
CA ASN A 691 -9.15 -88.90 81.17
C ASN A 691 -9.32 -88.55 79.69
N THR A 692 -8.15 -88.35 79.08
CA THR A 692 -7.75 -88.61 77.69
C THR A 692 -8.00 -87.60 76.55
N SER A 693 -6.86 -87.38 75.86
CA SER A 693 -6.55 -86.58 74.68
C SER A 693 -7.36 -86.84 73.41
N GLN A 694 -7.88 -85.77 72.80
CA GLN A 694 -8.25 -85.79 71.37
C GLN A 694 -8.29 -84.40 70.68
N ASN A 695 -7.41 -83.46 71.05
CA ASN A 695 -7.46 -82.09 70.48
C ASN A 695 -6.37 -81.76 69.42
N ASN A 696 -5.58 -82.74 68.98
CA ASN A 696 -4.40 -82.49 68.14
C ASN A 696 -4.64 -82.54 66.61
N ASN A 697 -5.80 -83.02 66.15
CA ASN A 697 -6.07 -83.23 64.73
C ASN A 697 -6.79 -82.05 64.04
N ASN A 698 -7.56 -81.24 64.76
CA ASN A 698 -8.29 -80.11 64.17
C ASN A 698 -7.38 -78.92 63.81
N LEU A 699 -6.34 -78.64 64.61
CA LEU A 699 -5.42 -77.54 64.33
C LEU A 699 -4.62 -77.74 63.03
N LYS A 700 -4.23 -78.99 62.72
CA LYS A 700 -3.47 -79.31 61.50
C LYS A 700 -4.30 -79.10 60.23
N MET A 701 -5.60 -79.36 60.28
CA MET A 701 -6.49 -79.17 59.12
C MET A 701 -6.76 -77.69 58.82
N GLU A 702 -6.87 -76.85 59.85
CA GLU A 702 -7.06 -75.39 59.66
C GLU A 702 -5.82 -74.73 59.05
N ILE A 703 -4.62 -75.12 59.50
CA ILE A 703 -3.35 -74.62 58.95
C ILE A 703 -3.25 -75.02 57.47
N PHE A 704 -3.58 -76.27 57.12
CA PHE A 704 -3.56 -76.74 55.74
C PHE A 704 -4.52 -75.96 54.81
N LEU A 705 -5.71 -75.60 55.30
CA LEU A 705 -6.69 -74.82 54.50
C LEU A 705 -6.26 -73.36 54.31
N ARG A 706 -5.61 -72.75 55.30
CA ARG A 706 -5.04 -71.40 55.15
C ARG A 706 -3.87 -71.39 54.18
N ASP A 707 -2.96 -72.37 54.27
CA ASP A 707 -1.84 -72.50 53.34
C ASP A 707 -2.32 -72.71 51.91
N ARG A 708 -3.36 -73.53 51.71
CA ARG A 708 -3.97 -73.73 50.38
C ARG A 708 -4.60 -72.44 49.82
N LYS A 709 -5.24 -71.63 50.66
CA LYS A 709 -5.83 -70.35 50.23
C LYS A 709 -4.75 -69.30 49.93
N ALA A 710 -3.66 -69.28 50.70
CA ALA A 710 -2.51 -68.42 50.44
C ALA A 710 -1.83 -68.78 49.12
N GLN A 711 -1.62 -70.08 48.85
CA GLN A 711 -1.07 -70.56 47.58
C GLN A 711 -1.95 -70.19 46.38
N GLN A 712 -3.28 -70.26 46.54
CA GLN A 712 -4.20 -69.92 45.46
C GLN A 712 -4.19 -68.42 45.14
N LEU A 713 -4.15 -67.57 46.18
CA LEU A 713 -4.02 -66.11 46.00
C LEU A 713 -2.68 -65.73 45.36
N GLN A 714 -1.59 -66.37 45.78
CA GLN A 714 -0.26 -66.16 45.20
C GLN A 714 -0.24 -66.54 43.71
N LYS A 715 -0.88 -67.65 43.34
CA LYS A 715 -0.98 -68.08 41.93
C LYS A 715 -1.75 -67.07 41.06
N THR A 716 -2.88 -66.54 41.53
CA THR A 716 -3.61 -65.49 40.79
C THR A 716 -2.79 -64.22 40.62
N LEU A 717 -2.05 -63.79 41.66
CA LEU A 717 -1.20 -62.61 41.58
C LEU A 717 -0.03 -62.81 40.59
N GLU A 718 0.56 -64.02 40.57
CA GLU A 718 1.59 -64.38 39.59
C GLU A 718 1.07 -64.40 38.15
N GLU A 719 -0.16 -64.86 37.92
CA GLU A 719 -0.83 -64.84 36.62
C GLU A 719 -1.14 -63.39 36.16
N GLU A 720 -1.61 -62.53 37.06
CA GLU A 720 -1.84 -61.10 36.77
C GLU A 720 -0.53 -60.37 36.46
N ILE A 721 0.54 -60.60 37.22
CA ILE A 721 1.86 -60.01 36.96
C ILE A 721 2.38 -60.49 35.60
N LYS A 722 2.18 -61.77 35.25
CA LYS A 722 2.58 -62.31 33.95
C LYS A 722 1.79 -61.68 32.80
N HIS A 723 0.50 -61.42 32.99
CA HIS A 723 -0.33 -60.73 32.00
C HIS A 723 0.14 -59.29 31.75
N HIS A 724 0.33 -58.49 32.82
CA HIS A 724 0.81 -57.11 32.70
C HIS A 724 2.22 -57.03 32.10
N LYS A 725 3.11 -58.00 32.40
CA LYS A 725 4.43 -58.08 31.74
C LYS A 725 4.31 -58.35 30.23
N ALA A 726 3.36 -59.19 29.81
CA ALA A 726 3.13 -59.46 28.40
C ALA A 726 2.56 -58.23 27.67
N GLU A 727 1.67 -57.48 28.31
CA GLU A 727 1.15 -56.22 27.77
C GLU A 727 2.25 -55.15 27.64
N LEU A 728 3.09 -54.99 28.66
CA LEU A 728 4.22 -54.06 28.63
C LEU A 728 5.19 -54.38 27.49
N LEU A 729 5.49 -55.66 27.28
CA LEU A 729 6.34 -56.13 26.18
C LEU A 729 5.70 -55.86 24.79
N ASN A 730 4.37 -55.94 24.69
CA ASN A 730 3.65 -55.55 23.46
C ASN A 730 3.70 -54.04 23.22
N TYR A 731 3.61 -53.21 24.27
CA TYR A 731 3.78 -51.77 24.15
C TYR A 731 5.21 -51.40 23.73
N GLU A 732 6.23 -52.03 24.31
CA GLU A 732 7.63 -51.84 23.91
C GLU A 732 7.84 -52.17 22.43
N ARG A 733 7.32 -53.32 21.96
CA ARG A 733 7.38 -53.67 20.52
C ARG A 733 6.69 -52.64 19.63
N ARG A 734 5.56 -52.07 20.09
CA ARG A 734 4.84 -51.04 19.32
C ARG A 734 5.63 -49.73 19.27
N CYS A 735 6.28 -49.35 20.36
CA CYS A 735 7.21 -48.22 20.39
C CYS A 735 8.38 -48.46 19.43
N ASP A 736 8.99 -49.66 19.43
CA ASP A 736 10.08 -49.99 18.49
C ASP A 736 9.66 -49.88 17.02
N ILE A 737 8.43 -50.32 16.69
CA ILE A 737 7.89 -50.19 15.33
C ILE A 737 7.71 -48.71 14.97
N LEU A 738 7.14 -47.91 15.88
CA LEU A 738 6.96 -46.47 15.65
C LEU A 738 8.30 -45.74 15.51
N THR A 739 9.31 -46.09 16.30
CA THR A 739 10.66 -45.55 16.19
C THR A 739 11.27 -45.86 14.82
N ARG A 740 11.17 -47.11 14.35
CA ARG A 740 11.67 -47.48 12.99
C ARG A 740 10.90 -46.78 11.88
N MET A 741 9.60 -46.57 12.03
CA MET A 741 8.80 -45.80 11.08
C MET A 741 9.26 -44.33 11.04
N LEU A 742 9.51 -43.74 12.21
CA LEU A 742 10.03 -42.37 12.32
C LEU A 742 11.41 -42.24 11.65
N GLU A 743 12.31 -43.19 11.90
CA GLU A 743 13.63 -43.25 11.24
C GLU A 743 13.53 -43.44 9.72
N SER A 744 12.51 -44.14 9.21
CA SER A 744 12.26 -44.24 7.77
C SER A 744 11.82 -42.90 7.20
N VAL A 745 10.84 -42.26 7.82
CA VAL A 745 10.33 -40.94 7.37
C VAL A 745 11.42 -39.88 7.42
N GLN A 746 12.29 -39.90 8.44
CA GLN A 746 13.43 -39.01 8.53
C GLN A 746 14.44 -39.22 7.39
N ARG A 747 14.68 -40.47 6.96
CA ARG A 747 15.53 -40.78 5.81
C ARG A 747 14.90 -40.31 4.50
N ASP A 748 13.60 -40.53 4.31
CA ASP A 748 12.88 -40.10 3.11
C ASP A 748 12.84 -38.57 2.99
N LEU A 749 12.70 -37.87 4.13
CA LEU A 749 12.78 -36.42 4.19
C LEU A 749 14.18 -35.91 3.81
N ALA A 750 15.23 -36.50 4.37
CA ALA A 750 16.61 -36.13 4.05
C ALA A 750 16.95 -36.37 2.56
N GLN A 751 16.44 -37.47 1.98
CA GLN A 751 16.56 -37.73 0.54
C GLN A 751 15.85 -36.66 -0.29
N SER A 752 14.59 -36.34 0.06
CA SER A 752 13.81 -35.31 -0.65
C SER A 752 14.45 -33.92 -0.58
N GLU A 753 15.07 -33.57 0.56
CA GLU A 753 15.83 -32.33 0.71
C GLU A 753 17.09 -32.31 -0.16
N SER A 754 17.78 -33.44 -0.30
CA SER A 754 18.94 -33.59 -1.18
C SER A 754 18.56 -33.44 -2.66
N GLU A 755 17.46 -34.08 -3.08
CA GLU A 755 16.92 -33.96 -4.44
C GLU A 755 16.50 -32.52 -4.76
N ARG A 756 15.80 -31.86 -3.83
CA ARG A 756 15.44 -30.44 -3.95
C ARG A 756 16.68 -29.55 -4.11
N ALA A 757 17.74 -29.81 -3.35
CA ALA A 757 19.00 -29.07 -3.47
C ALA A 757 19.69 -29.30 -4.82
N SER A 758 19.62 -30.51 -5.38
CA SER A 758 20.14 -30.82 -6.73
C SER A 758 19.37 -30.07 -7.81
N LEU A 759 18.04 -30.12 -7.78
CA LEU A 759 17.19 -29.42 -8.75
C LEU A 759 17.40 -27.90 -8.71
N LEU A 760 17.57 -27.31 -7.53
CA LEU A 760 17.90 -25.88 -7.41
C LEU A 760 19.24 -25.52 -8.07
N ARG A 761 20.25 -26.41 -8.03
CA ARG A 761 21.51 -26.19 -8.75
C ARG A 761 21.30 -26.29 -10.26
N GLU A 762 20.55 -27.28 -10.73
CA GLU A 762 20.24 -27.44 -12.15
C GLU A 762 19.50 -26.22 -12.71
N VAL A 763 18.48 -25.73 -12.00
CA VAL A 763 17.76 -24.51 -12.37
C VAL A 763 18.70 -23.30 -12.41
N SER A 764 19.60 -23.16 -11.43
CA SER A 764 20.59 -22.08 -11.42
C SER A 764 21.55 -22.16 -12.61
N THR A 765 22.00 -23.37 -12.98
CA THR A 765 22.84 -23.56 -14.18
C THR A 765 22.08 -23.28 -15.47
N SER A 766 20.80 -23.64 -15.55
CA SER A 766 19.93 -23.34 -16.69
C SER A 766 19.75 -21.83 -16.86
N HIS A 767 19.50 -21.10 -15.77
CA HIS A 767 19.44 -19.64 -15.81
C HIS A 767 20.76 -18.99 -16.26
N ALA A 768 21.90 -19.50 -15.80
CA ALA A 768 23.20 -19.01 -16.25
C ALA A 768 23.41 -19.23 -17.76
N LEU A 769 23.00 -20.40 -18.29
CA LEU A 769 23.05 -20.69 -19.73
C LEU A 769 22.07 -19.83 -20.55
N SER A 770 20.87 -19.55 -20.02
CA SER A 770 19.93 -18.63 -20.66
C SER A 770 20.54 -17.22 -20.78
N SER A 771 21.17 -16.73 -19.72
CA SER A 771 21.83 -15.42 -19.74
C SER A 771 23.01 -15.36 -20.72
N THR A 772 23.79 -16.43 -20.85
CA THR A 772 24.88 -16.47 -21.84
C THR A 772 24.32 -16.51 -23.27
N LEU A 773 23.20 -17.21 -23.51
CA LEU A 773 22.52 -17.24 -24.79
C LEU A 773 21.96 -15.86 -25.17
N ASP A 774 21.32 -15.15 -24.23
CA ASP A 774 20.79 -13.79 -24.45
C ASP A 774 21.90 -12.78 -24.76
N ASN A 775 23.05 -12.91 -24.10
CA ASN A 775 24.23 -12.12 -24.41
C ASN A 775 24.77 -12.42 -25.83
N ALA A 776 24.80 -13.70 -26.23
CA ALA A 776 25.21 -14.09 -27.57
C ALA A 776 24.22 -13.58 -28.64
N LYS A 777 22.90 -13.67 -28.39
CA LYS A 777 21.85 -13.12 -29.26
C LYS A 777 22.05 -11.61 -29.44
N SER A 778 22.27 -10.88 -28.34
CA SER A 778 22.50 -9.43 -28.37
C SER A 778 23.74 -9.06 -29.19
N GLN A 779 24.83 -9.82 -29.05
CA GLN A 779 26.06 -9.60 -29.84
C GLN A 779 25.85 -9.87 -31.33
N LEU A 780 25.14 -10.95 -31.69
CA LEU A 780 24.82 -11.26 -33.08
C LEU A 780 23.92 -10.19 -33.70
N GLN A 781 22.91 -9.73 -32.96
CA GLN A 781 22.01 -8.69 -33.44
C GLN A 781 22.75 -7.37 -33.67
N LYS A 782 23.71 -7.03 -32.80
CA LYS A 782 24.59 -5.88 -33.01
C LYS A 782 25.41 -6.01 -34.31
N ARG A 783 26.01 -7.18 -34.57
CA ARG A 783 26.76 -7.41 -35.83
C ARG A 783 25.88 -7.28 -37.06
N ILE A 784 24.67 -7.84 -37.03
CA ILE A 784 23.71 -7.71 -38.14
C ILE A 784 23.37 -6.24 -38.41
N THR A 785 23.14 -5.44 -37.36
CA THR A 785 22.86 -3.99 -37.53
C THR A 785 24.08 -3.22 -38.06
N GLU A 786 25.29 -3.60 -37.65
CA GLU A 786 26.53 -3.01 -38.16
C GLU A 786 26.72 -3.34 -39.65
N ASP A 787 26.47 -4.59 -40.06
CA ASP A 787 26.53 -5.01 -41.46
C ASP A 787 25.46 -4.31 -42.34
N GLN A 788 24.24 -4.16 -41.84
CA GLN A 788 23.17 -3.43 -42.53
C GLN A 788 23.49 -1.94 -42.71
N LEU A 789 24.10 -1.30 -41.70
CA LEU A 789 24.55 0.08 -41.79
C LEU A 789 25.70 0.24 -42.81
N ALA A 790 26.61 -0.73 -42.88
CA ALA A 790 27.66 -0.76 -43.88
C ALA A 790 27.09 -0.88 -45.31
N GLU A 791 26.08 -1.73 -45.52
CA GLU A 791 25.42 -1.89 -46.82
C GLU A 791 24.68 -0.63 -47.28
N ILE A 792 24.07 0.13 -46.35
CA ILE A 792 23.42 1.41 -46.64
C ILE A 792 24.46 2.49 -47.01
N THR A 793 25.61 2.50 -46.34
CA THR A 793 26.66 3.50 -46.60
C THR A 793 27.46 3.22 -47.88
N ASP A 794 27.59 1.97 -48.30
CA ASP A 794 28.29 1.58 -49.54
C ASP A 794 27.41 1.66 -50.80
N ASN A 795 26.17 2.18 -50.69
CA ASN A 795 25.21 2.23 -51.79
C ASN A 795 25.55 3.35 -52.80
N LYS A 796 26.67 3.18 -53.52
CA LYS A 796 27.26 4.09 -54.52
C LYS A 796 26.28 4.54 -55.59
N SER A 797 25.27 3.74 -55.90
CA SER A 797 24.19 4.10 -56.84
C SER A 797 23.38 5.30 -56.37
N VAL A 798 23.14 5.46 -55.06
CA VAL A 798 22.38 6.60 -54.52
C VAL A 798 23.18 7.89 -54.64
N ASN A 799 24.48 7.86 -54.35
CA ASN A 799 25.36 9.01 -54.52
C ASN A 799 25.49 9.43 -56.00
N ILE A 800 25.58 8.47 -56.92
CA ILE A 800 25.61 8.74 -58.37
C ILE A 800 24.29 9.37 -58.85
N VAL A 801 23.15 8.94 -58.31
CA VAL A 801 21.84 9.51 -58.64
C VAL A 801 21.69 10.93 -58.10
N MET A 802 22.17 11.20 -56.89
CA MET A 802 22.17 12.54 -56.29
C MET A 802 23.05 13.52 -57.08
N GLU A 803 24.23 13.09 -57.53
CA GLU A 803 25.13 13.90 -58.35
C GLU A 803 24.49 14.26 -59.70
N LYS A 804 23.90 13.28 -60.39
CA LYS A 804 23.15 13.51 -61.64
C LYS A 804 21.93 14.41 -61.47
N LEU A 805 21.26 14.36 -60.31
CA LEU A 805 20.13 15.24 -60.03
C LEU A 805 20.59 16.70 -59.88
N GLY A 806 21.77 16.94 -59.31
CA GLY A 806 22.40 18.26 -59.24
C GLY A 806 22.71 18.83 -60.62
N GLU A 807 23.30 18.02 -61.51
CA GLU A 807 23.58 18.43 -62.89
C GLU A 807 22.31 18.86 -63.65
N VAL A 808 21.21 18.11 -63.49
CA VAL A 808 19.92 18.44 -64.12
C VAL A 808 19.29 19.72 -63.55
N GLN A 809 19.50 20.01 -62.26
CA GLN A 809 19.04 21.24 -61.64
C GLN A 809 19.79 22.47 -62.18
N ASP A 810 21.10 22.35 -62.38
CA ASP A 810 21.92 23.41 -62.94
C ASP A 810 21.58 23.69 -64.41
N GLU A 811 21.34 22.65 -65.23
CA GLU A 811 20.84 22.81 -66.60
C GLU A 811 19.48 23.53 -66.65
N ASN A 812 18.55 23.17 -65.76
CA ASN A 812 17.25 23.85 -65.67
C ASN A 812 17.38 25.33 -65.32
N LYS A 813 18.30 25.66 -64.41
CA LYS A 813 18.58 27.04 -64.03
C LYS A 813 19.13 27.85 -65.20
N TYR A 814 20.04 27.26 -65.98
CA TYR A 814 20.57 27.87 -67.20
C TYR A 814 19.49 28.09 -68.26
N LEU A 815 18.63 27.10 -68.50
CA LEU A 815 17.52 27.22 -69.45
C LEU A 815 16.53 28.30 -69.03
N LYS A 816 16.24 28.41 -67.74
CA LYS A 816 15.35 29.44 -67.19
C LYS A 816 15.90 30.85 -67.43
N GLN A 817 17.19 31.08 -67.14
CA GLN A 817 17.86 32.36 -67.44
C GLN A 817 17.84 32.69 -68.94
N LYS A 818 17.99 31.68 -69.80
CA LYS A 818 17.94 31.86 -71.25
C LYS A 818 16.54 32.21 -71.75
N MET A 819 15.48 31.63 -71.16
CA MET A 819 14.10 32.02 -71.48
C MET A 819 13.81 33.46 -71.05
N GLU A 820 14.24 33.84 -69.85
CA GLU A 820 14.07 35.19 -69.31
C GLU A 820 14.76 36.25 -70.20
N PHE A 821 15.95 35.93 -70.71
CA PHE A 821 16.64 36.77 -71.69
C PHE A 821 15.88 36.91 -73.03
N LEU A 822 15.27 35.82 -73.51
CA LEU A 822 14.48 35.85 -74.75
C LEU A 822 13.16 36.62 -74.57
N GLU A 823 12.53 36.53 -73.40
CA GLU A 823 11.33 37.32 -73.06
C GLU A 823 11.63 38.82 -73.05
N VAL A 824 12.78 39.23 -72.49
CA VAL A 824 13.23 40.63 -72.52
C VAL A 824 13.46 41.12 -73.96
N GLN A 825 14.04 40.28 -74.83
CA GLN A 825 14.22 40.63 -76.24
C GLN A 825 12.90 40.74 -77.02
N LEU A 826 11.90 39.93 -76.66
CA LEU A 826 10.57 40.00 -77.28
C LEU A 826 9.80 41.24 -76.83
N GLN A 827 9.90 41.63 -75.55
CA GLN A 827 9.30 42.87 -75.04
C GLN A 827 9.95 44.12 -75.67
N GLY A 828 11.26 44.11 -75.92
CA GLY A 828 11.95 45.20 -76.62
C GLY A 828 11.57 45.38 -78.09
N LYS A 829 10.94 44.38 -78.73
CA LYS A 829 10.42 44.49 -80.11
C LYS A 829 8.99 45.00 -80.18
N GLN A 830 8.23 45.01 -79.08
CA GLN A 830 6.84 45.47 -79.05
C GLN A 830 6.67 46.96 -78.76
N THR A 831 7.75 47.69 -78.42
CA THR A 831 7.73 49.13 -78.14
C THR A 831 8.23 50.01 -79.31
N GLY A 832 8.41 49.41 -80.48
CA GLY A 832 8.85 50.09 -81.71
C GLY A 832 7.85 49.95 -82.85
N GLU A 833 6.61 50.39 -82.66
CA GLU A 833 5.65 50.75 -83.72
C GLU A 833 4.91 52.04 -83.35
#